data_AF-G0NR25-F1
#
_entry.id   AF-G0NR25-F1
#
_cell.length_a   1.000
_cell.length_b   1.000
_cell.length_c   1.000
_cell.angle_alpha   90.00
_cell.angle_beta   90.00
_cell.angle_gamma   90.00
#
_symmetry.space_group_name_H-M   'P 1'
#
loop_
_entity.id
_entity.type
_entity.pdbx_description
1 polymer ?
#
loop_
_entity_poly.entity_id
_entity_poly.type
_entity_poly.pdbx_seq_one_letter_code
_entity_poly.pdbx_strand_id
1 'polypeptide(L)'
;MRPLQAVFSLCLLTVAGGTKVFQGSCAAERVLCEQLCEALSPDAYECSCWEGHVLQDDGLSCKLDTDVQYSEEKKEYPKKRTRKLETSTYPYRKTTAERRLTAEYRRKLATRPLSFKGSNYAEFAIKDDAYLETNITIQFKLDEHKDGIIFFAGELMGDDFLSITLDGPNIITRHDCGEGTIEDMYHGKFGLGEWHEINVWRKNCDLTEMTLDGGHKLVDHADEFKNYKGITMDEGVFLGAAPHNIEFLQQKTGAFEGFRGCVRLLVVNGETLLNTNDTINKSYDSNANYYCGEDIVPRPEEPERKMKKIVIVKDGNETIDDDDVIQVEMFDLTQRGMPKIMETPGLHPSLYKQTTTTMSPPLGHPILKEIIVAQEPRRATTTTTPAPIKTSWKVAHFSGGSRIVVSAPDSILSYLELSIQFKPEKQNGVLFFWKEDAKFLIVTLENSFVKVYASLGVDATILRSENAVSLYHWHKLEVWRSGKGVLLKVNKQGWVESELHSSRSELLEGNGQIYIGSLDILDIPSVMKDMEGFSGCIKRIRLNGRTISMQSMYATDVTECFTDPCSTYGCPKKCLAHDSAPICQCDWPMSGRKCTIETARDISAMKFSGFSYMEVDNDSVMSHITGDSLDLAVNFKIHNKTQNGRQILVSAGDVTHEDDFFELSIDTNRFVRFSLNLGSGTIVLTHPKRIEEERWVTVEVYRRKNLVKLSVNGEDPINGFAPEGAEQLNVYHNVFIGNNHLPDGNLDGRDYSGLDGCIISLRFDQTTINHPKQSRTAINIQDCAI
;
A
#
# COMPACT_ATOMS: atom_id res chain seq x y z
N MET A 1 8.07 -52.52 44.71
CA MET A 1 6.66 -52.59 45.15
C MET A 1 6.16 -51.16 45.37
N ARG A 2 5.09 -50.76 44.68
CA ARG A 2 4.21 -49.60 44.99
C ARG A 2 3.31 -49.94 46.22
N PRO A 3 2.37 -49.09 46.74
CA PRO A 3 2.09 -47.64 46.58
C PRO A 3 1.73 -46.89 47.90
N LEU A 4 1.56 -45.55 47.86
CA LEU A 4 0.35 -44.74 48.21
C LEU A 4 0.74 -43.26 48.44
N GLN A 5 0.35 -42.36 47.53
CA GLN A 5 -0.80 -41.44 47.60
C GLN A 5 -0.50 -40.12 48.34
N ALA A 6 -0.20 -39.07 47.58
CA ALA A 6 -0.40 -37.68 47.99
C ALA A 6 -1.57 -37.12 47.16
N VAL A 7 -2.66 -36.83 47.86
CA VAL A 7 -3.87 -36.20 47.34
C VAL A 7 -3.62 -34.69 47.31
N PHE A 8 -3.59 -34.07 46.14
CA PHE A 8 -3.75 -32.62 46.01
C PHE A 8 -5.23 -32.33 45.78
N SER A 9 -5.85 -31.74 46.79
CA SER A 9 -7.24 -31.33 46.79
C SER A 9 -7.40 -30.09 45.91
N LEU A 10 -8.08 -30.22 44.78
CA LEU A 10 -8.52 -29.10 43.95
C LEU A 10 -9.70 -28.43 44.69
N CYS A 11 -9.48 -27.28 45.32
CA CYS A 11 -10.56 -26.49 45.92
C CYS A 11 -11.37 -25.81 44.81
N LEU A 12 -12.52 -26.38 44.46
CA LEU A 12 -13.59 -25.64 43.78
C LEU A 12 -14.22 -24.65 44.77
N LEU A 13 -14.17 -23.36 44.44
CA LEU A 13 -15.04 -22.36 45.06
C LEU A 13 -16.32 -22.27 44.22
N THR A 14 -17.40 -22.86 44.73
CA THR A 14 -18.75 -22.70 44.17
C THR A 14 -19.34 -21.35 44.57
N VAL A 15 -19.75 -20.53 43.61
CA VAL A 15 -20.79 -19.49 43.80
C VAL A 15 -21.74 -19.54 42.59
N ALA A 16 -23.03 -19.43 42.90
CA ALA A 16 -24.15 -19.76 42.03
C ALA A 16 -24.26 -18.89 40.76
N GLY A 17 -24.25 -19.54 39.59
CA GLY A 17 -24.49 -18.87 38.31
C GLY A 17 -23.81 -19.55 37.11
N GLY A 18 -23.84 -20.88 36.99
CA GLY A 18 -23.54 -21.59 35.74
C GLY A 18 -22.08 -21.66 35.26
N THR A 19 -21.16 -20.80 35.71
CA THR A 19 -19.76 -20.81 35.25
C THR A 19 -18.80 -21.40 36.31
N LYS A 20 -17.84 -22.21 35.84
CA LYS A 20 -16.80 -22.82 36.69
C LYS A 20 -15.50 -22.03 36.56
N VAL A 21 -15.00 -21.57 37.70
CA VAL A 21 -13.77 -20.78 37.80
C VAL A 21 -12.64 -21.63 38.37
N PHE A 22 -11.46 -21.52 37.79
CA PHE A 22 -10.26 -22.26 38.12
C PHE A 22 -9.19 -21.33 38.69
N GLN A 23 -8.39 -21.83 39.63
CA GLN A 23 -7.31 -21.08 40.25
C GLN A 23 -6.02 -21.21 39.42
N GLY A 24 -5.42 -20.08 39.07
CA GLY A 24 -4.22 -20.00 38.23
C GLY A 24 -4.28 -18.82 37.24
N SER A 25 -3.27 -18.71 36.39
CA SER A 25 -3.21 -17.69 35.35
C SER A 25 -3.33 -18.33 33.97
N CYS A 26 -3.99 -17.66 33.02
CA CYS A 26 -3.96 -18.06 31.61
C CYS A 26 -2.55 -18.02 30.99
N ALA A 27 -1.57 -17.40 31.68
CA ALA A 27 -0.16 -17.37 31.29
C ALA A 27 0.68 -18.50 31.92
N ALA A 28 0.08 -19.37 32.74
CA ALA A 28 0.80 -20.49 33.36
C ALA A 28 1.14 -21.58 32.33
N GLU A 29 2.25 -22.30 32.53
CA GLU A 29 2.71 -23.38 31.63
C GLU A 29 1.68 -24.51 31.41
N ARG A 30 0.63 -24.61 32.25
CA ARG A 30 -0.45 -25.60 32.13
C ARG A 30 -1.81 -24.99 32.47
N VAL A 31 -2.46 -24.45 31.46
CA VAL A 31 -3.87 -24.03 31.51
C VAL A 31 -4.77 -25.22 31.13
N LEU A 32 -5.88 -25.40 31.84
CA LEU A 32 -6.76 -26.57 31.69
C LEU A 32 -7.84 -26.41 30.60
N CYS A 33 -8.04 -25.20 30.07
CA CYS A 33 -9.06 -24.91 29.06
C CYS A 33 -8.75 -25.56 27.71
N GLU A 34 -9.76 -26.19 27.10
CA GLU A 34 -9.60 -26.86 25.80
C GLU A 34 -9.44 -25.87 24.64
N GLN A 35 -10.15 -24.72 24.68
CA GLN A 35 -10.14 -23.73 23.60
C GLN A 35 -9.72 -22.33 24.08
N LEU A 36 -10.59 -21.65 24.83
CA LEU A 36 -10.34 -20.29 25.30
C LEU A 36 -10.14 -20.27 26.82
N CYS A 37 -9.20 -19.45 27.29
CA CYS A 37 -8.96 -19.15 28.70
C CYS A 37 -9.20 -17.66 28.93
N GLU A 38 -10.13 -17.34 29.81
CA GLU A 38 -10.48 -15.97 30.19
C GLU A 38 -9.99 -15.70 31.61
N ALA A 39 -9.01 -14.81 31.75
CA ALA A 39 -8.47 -14.45 33.05
C ALA A 39 -9.47 -13.55 33.80
N LEU A 40 -10.00 -14.06 34.92
CA LEU A 40 -10.90 -13.31 35.79
C LEU A 40 -10.13 -12.49 36.83
N SER A 41 -8.93 -12.95 37.20
CA SER A 41 -7.97 -12.24 38.06
C SER A 41 -6.56 -12.80 37.85
N PRO A 42 -5.49 -12.21 38.44
CA PRO A 42 -4.13 -12.74 38.30
C PRO A 42 -3.97 -14.21 38.71
N ASP A 43 -4.80 -14.67 39.66
CA ASP A 43 -4.79 -16.02 40.20
C ASP A 43 -6.09 -16.81 39.91
N ALA A 44 -6.94 -16.35 38.99
CA ALA A 44 -8.15 -17.07 38.59
C ALA A 44 -8.52 -16.88 37.12
N TYR A 45 -9.02 -17.95 36.49
CA TYR A 45 -9.50 -17.94 35.11
C TYR A 45 -10.74 -18.83 34.95
N GLU A 46 -11.51 -18.61 33.89
CA GLU A 46 -12.54 -19.54 33.43
C GLU A 46 -12.29 -19.93 31.98
N CYS A 47 -12.93 -21.01 31.52
CA CYS A 47 -12.78 -21.49 30.16
C CYS A 47 -14.00 -21.12 29.32
N SER A 48 -13.77 -20.87 28.03
CA SER A 48 -14.80 -20.50 27.07
C SER A 48 -14.57 -21.26 25.74
N CYS A 49 -15.53 -21.18 24.83
CA CYS A 49 -15.49 -21.90 23.55
C CYS A 49 -15.64 -20.95 22.36
N TRP A 50 -15.08 -21.36 21.22
CA TRP A 50 -15.23 -20.64 19.96
C TRP A 50 -16.68 -20.68 19.44
N GLU A 51 -17.01 -19.76 18.54
CA GLU A 51 -18.34 -19.68 17.92
C GLU A 51 -18.74 -21.02 17.27
N GLY A 52 -19.96 -21.49 17.55
CA GLY A 52 -20.46 -22.80 17.11
C GLY A 52 -20.11 -23.98 18.03
N HIS A 53 -19.44 -23.74 19.16
CA HIS A 53 -19.19 -24.74 20.20
C HIS A 53 -19.78 -24.30 21.55
N VAL A 54 -20.32 -25.25 22.30
CA VAL A 54 -20.89 -25.04 23.63
C VAL A 54 -19.93 -25.60 24.67
N LEU A 55 -19.62 -24.78 25.67
CA LEU A 55 -18.85 -25.19 26.85
C LEU A 55 -19.62 -26.27 27.60
N GLN A 56 -18.98 -27.41 27.78
CA GLN A 56 -19.58 -28.56 28.44
C GLN A 56 -19.66 -28.31 29.96
N ASP A 57 -20.51 -29.09 30.64
CA ASP A 57 -20.75 -28.95 32.09
C ASP A 57 -19.50 -29.21 32.95
N ASP A 58 -18.43 -29.76 32.39
CA ASP A 58 -17.14 -29.87 33.07
C ASP A 58 -16.44 -28.51 33.23
N GLY A 59 -16.83 -27.50 32.46
CA GLY A 59 -16.31 -26.13 32.48
C GLY A 59 -14.93 -25.99 31.86
N LEU A 60 -14.44 -27.01 31.15
CA LEU A 60 -13.11 -27.05 30.53
C LEU A 60 -13.20 -27.36 29.03
N SER A 61 -14.15 -28.22 28.65
CA SER A 61 -14.23 -28.81 27.32
C SER A 61 -15.30 -28.18 26.43
N CYS A 62 -15.07 -28.21 25.13
CA CYS A 62 -15.91 -27.56 24.12
C CYS A 62 -16.44 -28.57 23.10
N LYS A 63 -17.75 -28.55 22.80
CA LYS A 63 -18.36 -29.45 21.81
C LYS A 63 -19.19 -28.69 20.79
N LEU A 64 -19.13 -29.12 19.53
CA LEU A 64 -19.89 -28.54 18.42
C LEU A 64 -21.41 -28.55 18.72
N ASP A 65 -22.05 -27.38 18.60
CA ASP A 65 -23.50 -27.26 18.78
C ASP A 65 -24.22 -27.92 17.60
N THR A 66 -24.88 -29.05 17.86
CA THR A 66 -25.54 -29.87 16.82
C THR A 66 -27.06 -29.91 16.96
N ASP A 67 -27.65 -29.12 17.86
CA ASP A 67 -29.09 -29.13 18.12
C ASP A 67 -29.77 -27.81 17.71
N VAL A 68 -30.08 -27.69 16.41
CA VAL A 68 -31.27 -26.95 15.97
C VAL A 68 -32.05 -27.83 14.98
N GLN A 69 -32.86 -28.73 15.54
CA GLN A 69 -33.89 -29.44 14.78
C GLN A 69 -35.07 -28.51 14.43
N TYR A 70 -35.39 -28.45 13.14
CA TYR A 70 -36.57 -27.79 12.58
C TYR A 70 -37.86 -28.51 13.00
N SER A 71 -38.78 -27.81 13.66
CA SER A 71 -40.17 -28.26 13.82
C SER A 71 -40.97 -27.98 12.55
N GLU A 72 -41.48 -29.04 11.92
CA GLU A 72 -42.40 -28.99 10.78
C GLU A 72 -43.81 -28.54 11.18
N GLU A 73 -44.36 -27.52 10.51
CA GLU A 73 -45.81 -27.43 10.29
C GLU A 73 -46.13 -27.04 8.84
N LYS A 74 -47.00 -27.87 8.25
CA LYS A 74 -47.34 -27.99 6.82
C LYS A 74 -48.16 -26.81 6.29
N LYS A 75 -47.73 -26.22 5.16
CA LYS A 75 -48.64 -25.66 4.15
C LYS A 75 -48.20 -26.05 2.74
N GLU A 76 -49.22 -26.37 1.95
CA GLU A 76 -49.25 -27.20 0.75
C GLU A 76 -48.59 -26.54 -0.48
N TYR A 77 -47.80 -27.32 -1.23
CA TYR A 77 -47.08 -26.93 -2.44
C TYR A 77 -47.94 -27.07 -3.71
N PRO A 78 -47.74 -26.17 -4.70
CA PRO A 78 -47.70 -26.59 -6.09
C PRO A 78 -46.29 -26.42 -6.68
N LYS A 79 -45.69 -27.56 -7.05
CA LYS A 79 -44.61 -27.79 -8.03
C LYS A 79 -43.53 -26.70 -8.19
N LYS A 80 -42.42 -26.85 -7.45
CA LYS A 80 -41.12 -26.22 -7.78
C LYS A 80 -40.43 -26.98 -8.91
N ARG A 81 -40.27 -26.32 -10.07
CA ARG A 81 -39.19 -26.60 -11.02
C ARG A 81 -37.86 -26.31 -10.32
N THR A 82 -36.92 -27.25 -10.39
CA THR A 82 -35.52 -27.06 -10.06
C THR A 82 -34.95 -25.88 -10.85
N ARG A 83 -34.43 -24.85 -10.16
CA ARG A 83 -33.49 -23.89 -10.73
C ARG A 83 -32.21 -23.97 -9.91
N LYS A 84 -31.13 -24.39 -10.60
CA LYS A 84 -29.74 -24.34 -10.16
C LYS A 84 -29.43 -22.96 -9.59
N LEU A 85 -28.52 -22.91 -8.62
CA LEU A 85 -27.80 -21.70 -8.24
C LEU A 85 -27.03 -21.23 -9.49
N GLU A 86 -27.61 -20.32 -10.25
CA GLU A 86 -26.93 -19.62 -11.34
C GLU A 86 -26.01 -18.60 -10.67
N THR A 87 -24.72 -18.90 -10.74
CA THR A 87 -23.62 -17.92 -10.75
C THR A 87 -24.08 -16.63 -11.44
N SER A 88 -23.92 -15.50 -10.74
CA SER A 88 -24.18 -14.17 -11.27
C SER A 88 -23.32 -13.92 -12.52
N THR A 89 -23.90 -14.19 -13.69
CA THR A 89 -23.44 -13.66 -14.97
C THR A 89 -24.19 -12.36 -15.22
N TYR A 90 -23.52 -11.22 -14.99
CA TYR A 90 -23.81 -10.01 -15.75
C TYR A 90 -22.62 -9.70 -16.67
N PRO A 91 -22.86 -9.57 -17.98
CA PRO A 91 -21.80 -9.38 -18.96
C PRO A 91 -21.25 -7.96 -18.87
N TYR A 92 -19.96 -7.86 -18.57
CA TYR A 92 -19.18 -6.66 -18.86
C TYR A 92 -19.32 -6.34 -20.35
N ARG A 93 -19.80 -5.14 -20.68
CA ARG A 93 -19.97 -4.68 -22.05
C ARG A 93 -18.58 -4.37 -22.61
N LYS A 94 -17.92 -5.42 -23.11
CA LYS A 94 -16.65 -5.33 -23.84
C LYS A 94 -16.78 -4.30 -24.96
N THR A 95 -15.80 -3.41 -25.05
CA THR A 95 -15.55 -2.62 -26.26
C THR A 95 -15.40 -3.59 -27.44
N THR A 96 -15.91 -3.19 -28.60
CA THR A 96 -16.19 -4.07 -29.75
C THR A 96 -14.92 -4.58 -30.47
N ALA A 97 -13.76 -4.58 -29.83
CA ALA A 97 -12.50 -5.12 -30.35
C ALA A 97 -12.08 -6.46 -29.71
N GLU A 98 -12.70 -6.91 -28.61
CA GLU A 98 -12.26 -8.13 -27.88
C GLU A 98 -13.27 -9.29 -27.91
N ARG A 99 -13.76 -9.63 -29.11
CA ARG A 99 -14.55 -10.85 -29.30
C ARG A 99 -14.12 -11.61 -30.55
N ARG A 100 -13.10 -12.47 -30.37
CA ARG A 100 -13.06 -13.85 -30.88
C ARG A 100 -11.76 -14.56 -30.43
N LEU A 101 -11.71 -14.95 -29.16
CA LEU A 101 -10.90 -16.11 -28.76
C LEU A 101 -11.87 -17.30 -28.71
N THR A 102 -11.59 -18.36 -29.47
CA THR A 102 -12.42 -19.56 -29.50
C THR A 102 -12.44 -20.23 -28.11
N ALA A 103 -13.51 -20.96 -27.77
CA ALA A 103 -13.59 -21.71 -26.51
C ALA A 103 -12.43 -22.73 -26.38
N GLU A 104 -11.96 -23.23 -27.52
CA GLU A 104 -10.78 -24.06 -27.67
C GLU A 104 -9.49 -23.33 -27.26
N TYR A 105 -9.33 -22.06 -27.64
CA TYR A 105 -8.20 -21.23 -27.24
C TYR A 105 -8.18 -20.98 -25.72
N ARG A 106 -9.34 -20.75 -25.09
CA ARG A 106 -9.42 -20.63 -23.61
C ARG A 106 -9.04 -21.92 -22.90
N ARG A 107 -9.47 -23.07 -23.42
CA ARG A 107 -9.09 -24.37 -22.88
C ARG A 107 -7.58 -24.61 -23.01
N LYS A 108 -7.00 -24.18 -24.13
CA LYS A 108 -5.57 -24.25 -24.39
C LYS A 108 -4.75 -23.30 -23.50
N LEU A 109 -5.29 -22.15 -23.10
CA LEU A 109 -4.65 -21.25 -22.13
C LEU A 109 -4.72 -21.81 -20.69
N ALA A 110 -5.86 -22.39 -20.29
CA ALA A 110 -6.04 -22.93 -18.94
C ALA A 110 -5.08 -24.09 -18.60
N THR A 111 -4.52 -24.76 -19.62
CA THR A 111 -3.50 -25.81 -19.45
C THR A 111 -2.07 -25.28 -19.37
N ARG A 112 -1.85 -23.95 -19.49
CA ARG A 112 -0.51 -23.38 -19.55
C ARG A 112 -0.08 -22.80 -18.20
N PRO A 113 1.20 -22.94 -17.82
CA PRO A 113 1.77 -22.25 -16.66
C PRO A 113 1.65 -20.74 -16.76
N LEU A 114 1.42 -20.11 -15.61
CA LEU A 114 1.47 -18.66 -15.47
C LEU A 114 2.92 -18.21 -15.63
N SER A 115 3.13 -17.16 -16.40
CA SER A 115 4.42 -16.52 -16.63
C SER A 115 4.51 -15.23 -15.84
N PHE A 116 5.65 -15.05 -15.18
CA PHE A 116 5.98 -13.88 -14.39
C PHE A 116 7.22 -13.20 -14.98
N LYS A 117 7.18 -11.87 -15.08
CA LYS A 117 8.18 -11.01 -15.71
C LYS A 117 8.77 -10.00 -14.75
N GLY A 118 8.68 -10.27 -13.45
CA GLY A 118 9.25 -9.44 -12.38
C GLY A 118 8.36 -8.31 -11.87
N SER A 119 7.22 -8.01 -12.49
CA SER A 119 6.31 -6.97 -12.04
C SER A 119 4.84 -7.40 -11.93
N ASN A 120 4.47 -8.51 -12.56
CA ASN A 120 3.12 -9.05 -12.49
C ASN A 120 2.99 -10.10 -11.39
N TYR A 121 1.78 -10.21 -10.82
CA TYR A 121 1.42 -11.19 -9.80
C TYR A 121 0.04 -11.79 -10.07
N ALA A 122 -0.24 -12.92 -9.45
CA ALA A 122 -1.58 -13.52 -9.37
C ALA A 122 -2.05 -13.53 -7.92
N GLU A 123 -3.27 -13.05 -7.67
CA GLU A 123 -3.89 -12.97 -6.34
C GLU A 123 -4.88 -14.12 -6.13
N PHE A 124 -4.83 -14.76 -4.96
CA PHE A 124 -5.69 -15.88 -4.57
C PHE A 124 -6.35 -15.62 -3.21
N ALA A 125 -7.50 -16.26 -3.01
CA ALA A 125 -8.11 -16.41 -1.69
C ALA A 125 -7.60 -17.70 -1.03
N ILE A 126 -7.36 -17.65 0.29
CA ILE A 126 -7.12 -18.83 1.11
C ILE A 126 -8.14 -18.91 2.24
N LYS A 127 -8.23 -20.07 2.89
CA LYS A 127 -9.09 -20.27 4.06
C LYS A 127 -8.39 -19.79 5.31
N ASP A 128 -9.19 -19.52 6.35
CA ASP A 128 -8.72 -19.08 7.67
C ASP A 128 -7.95 -20.18 8.44
N ASP A 129 -7.85 -21.40 7.88
CA ASP A 129 -7.09 -22.51 8.46
C ASP A 129 -5.57 -22.34 8.37
N ALA A 130 -5.08 -21.34 7.63
CA ALA A 130 -3.65 -21.03 7.48
C ALA A 130 -3.01 -20.31 8.66
N TYR A 131 -3.81 -19.88 9.65
CA TYR A 131 -3.33 -19.06 10.77
C TYR A 131 -2.28 -19.78 11.63
N LEU A 132 -2.59 -20.98 12.14
CA LEU A 132 -1.68 -21.73 13.02
C LEU A 132 -0.68 -22.63 12.27
N GLU A 133 -1.09 -23.15 11.13
CA GLU A 133 -0.28 -24.11 10.36
C GLU A 133 -0.47 -23.82 8.88
N THR A 134 0.64 -23.74 8.15
CA THR A 134 0.63 -23.41 6.73
C THR A 134 1.50 -24.41 5.98
N ASN A 135 0.92 -25.14 5.03
CA ASN A 135 1.62 -26.04 4.12
C ASN A 135 1.50 -25.53 2.70
N ILE A 136 2.62 -25.14 2.09
CA ILE A 136 2.68 -24.52 0.77
C ILE A 136 3.51 -25.41 -0.16
N THR A 137 2.91 -25.81 -1.28
CA THR A 137 3.61 -26.48 -2.39
C THR A 137 3.56 -25.60 -3.62
N ILE A 138 4.74 -25.28 -4.19
CA ILE A 138 4.86 -24.50 -5.43
C ILE A 138 5.72 -25.26 -6.42
N GLN A 139 5.21 -25.44 -7.65
CA GLN A 139 6.02 -25.92 -8.77
C GLN A 139 6.32 -24.78 -9.73
N PHE A 140 7.61 -24.44 -9.84
CA PHE A 140 8.09 -23.30 -10.58
C PHE A 140 9.26 -23.65 -11.49
N LYS A 141 9.51 -22.80 -12.49
CA LYS A 141 10.63 -22.90 -13.42
C LYS A 141 11.21 -21.52 -13.63
N LEU A 142 12.52 -21.37 -13.47
CA LEU A 142 13.18 -20.06 -13.53
C LEU A 142 13.70 -19.75 -14.93
N ASP A 143 13.64 -18.46 -15.28
CA ASP A 143 14.29 -17.92 -16.48
C ASP A 143 15.74 -17.46 -16.19
N GLU A 144 16.00 -16.92 -14.98
CA GLU A 144 17.31 -16.42 -14.55
C GLU A 144 17.53 -16.56 -13.02
N HIS A 145 18.79 -16.57 -12.58
CA HIS A 145 19.17 -16.54 -11.15
C HIS A 145 19.22 -15.10 -10.64
N LYS A 146 18.05 -14.47 -10.53
CA LYS A 146 17.90 -13.15 -9.91
C LYS A 146 16.92 -13.22 -8.76
N ASP A 147 17.07 -12.27 -7.87
CA ASP A 147 16.20 -12.11 -6.72
C ASP A 147 14.77 -11.87 -7.17
N GLY A 148 13.82 -12.50 -6.48
CA GLY A 148 12.45 -12.52 -6.95
C GLY A 148 11.46 -13.04 -5.92
N ILE A 149 10.35 -12.34 -5.77
CA ILE A 149 9.23 -12.79 -4.92
C ILE A 149 8.46 -13.90 -5.64
N ILE A 150 8.56 -15.15 -5.14
CA ILE A 150 7.75 -16.26 -5.64
C ILE A 150 6.36 -16.21 -5.00
N PHE A 151 6.29 -16.03 -3.68
CA PHE A 151 5.05 -16.07 -2.92
C PHE A 151 5.08 -15.05 -1.78
N PHE A 152 3.94 -14.42 -1.52
CA PHE A 152 3.71 -13.56 -0.36
C PHE A 152 2.29 -13.76 0.16
N ALA A 153 2.13 -13.91 1.47
CA ALA A 153 0.84 -13.91 2.15
C ALA A 153 0.96 -13.20 3.49
N GLY A 154 0.03 -12.31 3.83
CA GLY A 154 0.10 -11.58 5.11
C GLY A 154 -0.74 -10.32 5.15
N GLU A 155 -0.61 -9.60 6.25
CA GLU A 155 -1.20 -8.28 6.40
C GLU A 155 -0.49 -7.26 5.51
N LEU A 156 -1.28 -6.43 4.82
CA LEU A 156 -0.71 -5.41 3.94
C LEU A 156 -0.04 -4.31 4.76
N MET A 157 -0.54 -3.99 5.96
CA MET A 157 -0.10 -2.83 6.77
C MET A 157 0.23 -3.22 8.22
N GLY A 158 0.38 -4.51 8.49
CA GLY A 158 0.81 -5.00 9.80
C GLY A 158 2.04 -5.88 9.67
N ASP A 159 2.51 -6.39 10.78
CA ASP A 159 3.79 -7.07 10.86
C ASP A 159 3.66 -8.57 10.52
N ASP A 160 2.45 -9.13 10.53
CA ASP A 160 2.19 -10.54 10.19
C ASP A 160 2.38 -10.83 8.69
N PHE A 161 3.35 -11.69 8.34
CA PHE A 161 3.49 -12.17 6.95
C PHE A 161 4.24 -13.50 6.85
N LEU A 162 4.14 -14.12 5.68
CA LEU A 162 4.95 -15.24 5.19
C LEU A 162 5.33 -14.98 3.72
N SER A 163 6.61 -15.07 3.40
CA SER A 163 7.12 -14.91 2.05
C SER A 163 8.07 -16.04 1.66
N ILE A 164 8.10 -16.37 0.36
CA ILE A 164 9.05 -17.29 -0.25
C ILE A 164 9.68 -16.56 -1.43
N THR A 165 10.99 -16.36 -1.37
CA THR A 165 11.74 -15.56 -2.34
C THR A 165 12.98 -16.27 -2.83
N LEU A 166 13.51 -15.78 -3.95
CA LEU A 166 14.81 -16.16 -4.48
C LEU A 166 15.84 -15.09 -4.10
N ASP A 167 17.04 -15.56 -3.77
CA ASP A 167 18.26 -14.75 -3.65
C ASP A 167 19.36 -15.48 -4.44
N GLY A 168 19.58 -15.02 -5.69
CA GLY A 168 20.42 -15.71 -6.67
C GLY A 168 20.10 -17.22 -6.82
N PRO A 169 20.97 -18.13 -6.33
CA PRO A 169 20.73 -19.58 -6.35
C PRO A 169 20.08 -20.15 -5.08
N ASN A 170 19.67 -19.32 -4.12
CA ASN A 170 19.08 -19.76 -2.86
C ASN A 170 17.57 -19.50 -2.84
N ILE A 171 16.84 -20.26 -2.02
CA ILE A 171 15.45 -19.95 -1.68
C ILE A 171 15.40 -19.51 -0.22
N ILE A 172 14.77 -18.38 0.03
CA ILE A 172 14.59 -17.81 1.36
C ILE A 172 13.10 -17.85 1.71
N THR A 173 12.77 -18.39 2.88
CA THR A 173 11.45 -18.24 3.49
C THR A 173 11.57 -17.26 4.63
N ARG A 174 10.70 -16.24 4.68
CA ARG A 174 10.61 -15.31 5.82
C ARG A 174 9.22 -15.30 6.39
N HIS A 175 9.08 -15.23 7.71
CA HIS A 175 7.79 -14.98 8.33
C HIS A 175 7.91 -14.22 9.65
N ASP A 176 6.86 -13.49 9.98
CA ASP A 176 6.74 -12.74 11.22
C ASP A 176 5.30 -12.90 11.74
N CYS A 177 5.17 -13.10 13.06
CA CYS A 177 3.90 -13.24 13.77
C CYS A 177 3.67 -12.11 14.79
N GLY A 178 4.32 -10.97 14.58
CA GLY A 178 4.11 -9.69 15.28
C GLY A 178 5.27 -9.18 16.13
N GLU A 179 6.37 -9.93 16.27
CA GLU A 179 7.45 -9.64 17.25
C GLU A 179 8.85 -9.90 16.69
N GLY A 180 8.98 -10.15 15.38
CA GLY A 180 10.27 -10.33 14.74
C GLY A 180 10.20 -11.29 13.55
N THR A 181 11.02 -11.00 12.54
CA THR A 181 11.09 -11.80 11.33
C THR A 181 12.06 -12.97 11.50
N ILE A 182 11.56 -14.18 11.26
CA ILE A 182 12.34 -15.40 11.11
C ILE A 182 12.70 -15.56 9.64
N GLU A 183 13.94 -15.98 9.38
CA GLU A 183 14.47 -16.18 8.04
C GLU A 183 15.16 -17.54 7.91
N ASP A 184 14.67 -18.37 7.00
CA ASP A 184 15.21 -19.67 6.68
C ASP A 184 15.73 -19.70 5.24
N MET A 185 17.00 -20.05 5.06
CA MET A 185 17.62 -20.15 3.74
C MET A 185 17.91 -21.60 3.34
N TYR A 186 17.34 -22.02 2.22
CA TYR A 186 17.68 -23.28 1.58
C TYR A 186 18.76 -23.08 0.52
N HIS A 187 19.97 -23.53 0.82
CA HIS A 187 21.09 -23.53 -0.11
C HIS A 187 20.99 -24.71 -1.09
N GLY A 188 20.69 -24.43 -2.35
CA GLY A 188 20.62 -25.49 -3.36
C GLY A 188 20.72 -24.95 -4.77
N LYS A 189 21.64 -25.47 -5.58
CA LYS A 189 21.70 -25.14 -7.01
C LYS A 189 20.55 -25.85 -7.73
N PHE A 190 19.52 -25.11 -8.14
CA PHE A 190 18.45 -25.59 -9.01
C PHE A 190 18.63 -25.04 -10.43
N GLY A 191 18.18 -25.78 -11.45
CA GLY A 191 18.49 -25.54 -12.85
C GLY A 191 17.62 -24.47 -13.51
N LEU A 192 18.25 -23.55 -14.24
CA LEU A 192 17.49 -22.64 -15.12
C LEU A 192 16.75 -23.44 -16.19
N GLY A 193 15.51 -23.07 -16.46
CA GLY A 193 14.69 -23.73 -17.46
C GLY A 193 14.13 -25.10 -17.07
N GLU A 194 14.39 -25.59 -15.85
CA GLU A 194 13.86 -26.84 -15.32
C GLU A 194 12.71 -26.60 -14.34
N TRP A 195 11.87 -27.62 -14.12
CA TRP A 195 10.78 -27.55 -13.14
C TRP A 195 11.28 -28.01 -11.79
N HIS A 196 11.08 -27.16 -10.78
CA HIS A 196 11.38 -27.42 -9.39
C HIS A 196 10.10 -27.43 -8.55
N GLU A 197 10.09 -28.19 -7.47
CA GLU A 197 9.04 -28.23 -6.48
C GLU A 197 9.60 -27.85 -5.11
N ILE A 198 9.10 -26.75 -4.55
CA ILE A 198 9.36 -26.39 -3.16
C ILE A 198 8.13 -26.74 -2.31
N ASN A 199 8.40 -27.35 -1.15
CA ASN A 199 7.42 -27.53 -0.09
C ASN A 199 7.91 -26.79 1.15
N VAL A 200 7.10 -25.85 1.64
CA VAL A 200 7.31 -25.11 2.89
C VAL A 200 6.18 -25.46 3.83
N TRP A 201 6.51 -25.94 5.02
CA TRP A 201 5.55 -26.22 6.08
C TRP A 201 5.94 -25.42 7.31
N ARG A 202 4.98 -24.69 7.86
CA ARG A 202 5.14 -23.91 9.08
C ARG A 202 4.09 -24.35 10.08
N LYS A 203 4.48 -24.49 11.34
CA LYS A 203 3.57 -24.70 12.46
C LYS A 203 3.87 -23.72 13.59
N ASN A 204 2.84 -22.98 14.02
CA ASN A 204 2.97 -21.80 14.86
C ASN A 204 4.02 -20.83 14.30
N CYS A 205 4.61 -19.97 15.12
CA CYS A 205 5.70 -19.11 14.65
C CYS A 205 7.08 -19.78 14.74
N ASP A 206 7.24 -20.85 15.51
CA ASP A 206 8.54 -21.37 15.97
C ASP A 206 9.06 -22.59 15.20
N LEU A 207 8.30 -23.14 14.25
CA LEU A 207 8.72 -24.31 13.50
C LEU A 207 8.48 -24.13 12.00
N THR A 208 9.57 -24.15 11.24
CA THR A 208 9.57 -24.15 9.78
C THR A 208 10.26 -25.39 9.24
N GLU A 209 9.71 -25.95 8.19
CA GLU A 209 10.30 -27.03 7.41
C GLU A 209 10.29 -26.67 5.93
N MET A 210 11.40 -26.91 5.24
CA MET A 210 11.55 -26.62 3.83
C MET A 210 12.24 -27.76 3.09
N THR A 211 11.71 -28.12 1.92
CA THR A 211 12.31 -29.10 1.01
C THR A 211 12.22 -28.63 -0.43
N LEU A 212 13.28 -28.88 -1.20
CA LEU A 212 13.33 -28.61 -2.64
C LEU A 212 13.58 -29.91 -3.40
N ASP A 213 12.73 -30.22 -4.38
CA ASP A 213 12.81 -31.39 -5.26
C ASP A 213 12.91 -32.74 -4.52
N GLY A 214 12.34 -32.83 -3.32
CA GLY A 214 12.47 -34.01 -2.46
C GLY A 214 13.90 -34.24 -1.95
N GLY A 215 14.74 -33.20 -1.96
CA GLY A 215 16.09 -33.20 -1.44
C GLY A 215 16.17 -33.26 0.08
N HIS A 216 17.23 -32.67 0.64
CA HIS A 216 17.39 -32.64 2.10
C HIS A 216 16.27 -31.78 2.72
N LYS A 217 15.82 -32.18 3.90
CA LYS A 217 14.81 -31.43 4.65
C LYS A 217 15.52 -30.47 5.59
N LEU A 218 15.29 -29.17 5.39
CA LEU A 218 15.64 -28.14 6.34
C LEU A 218 14.52 -28.07 7.38
N VAL A 219 14.88 -28.06 8.65
CA VAL A 219 13.97 -27.89 9.78
C VAL A 219 14.61 -26.87 10.70
N ASP A 220 13.89 -25.78 10.98
CA ASP A 220 14.32 -24.77 11.93
C ASP A 220 13.36 -24.67 13.11
N HIS A 221 13.93 -24.44 14.29
CA HIS A 221 13.24 -24.31 15.56
C HIS A 221 13.61 -22.97 16.18
N ALA A 222 12.74 -21.98 16.01
CA ALA A 222 12.93 -20.64 16.56
C ALA A 222 12.33 -20.57 17.97
N ASP A 223 12.98 -21.24 18.94
CA ASP A 223 12.53 -21.40 20.34
C ASP A 223 12.14 -20.07 21.03
N GLU A 224 12.71 -18.96 20.58
CA GLU A 224 12.40 -17.61 21.06
C GLU A 224 10.98 -17.14 20.70
N PHE A 225 10.39 -17.69 19.63
CA PHE A 225 9.05 -17.36 19.15
C PHE A 225 7.97 -18.38 19.51
N LYS A 226 8.27 -19.37 20.38
CA LYS A 226 7.36 -20.47 20.78
C LYS A 226 5.99 -20.05 21.35
N ASN A 227 5.88 -18.80 21.81
CA ASN A 227 4.65 -18.26 22.39
C ASN A 227 3.75 -17.56 21.36
N TYR A 228 4.24 -17.36 20.13
CA TYR A 228 3.49 -16.73 19.05
C TYR A 228 2.90 -17.79 18.14
N LYS A 229 1.61 -17.64 17.84
CA LYS A 229 0.81 -18.76 17.36
C LYS A 229 0.47 -18.71 15.88
N GLY A 230 0.31 -17.54 15.26
CA GLY A 230 -0.14 -17.53 13.88
C GLY A 230 0.04 -16.23 13.13
N ILE A 231 -0.15 -16.34 11.82
CA ILE A 231 0.01 -15.26 10.84
C ILE A 231 -1.34 -15.04 10.19
N THR A 232 -1.81 -13.80 10.21
CA THR A 232 -3.06 -13.44 9.51
C THR A 232 -2.79 -13.27 8.01
N MET A 233 -3.47 -14.07 7.17
CA MET A 233 -3.31 -14.08 5.71
C MET A 233 -4.59 -13.67 4.95
N ASP A 234 -5.53 -13.02 5.63
CA ASP A 234 -6.85 -12.64 5.10
C ASP A 234 -6.80 -11.44 4.13
N GLU A 235 -5.70 -10.69 4.13
CA GLU A 235 -5.55 -9.47 3.34
C GLU A 235 -4.94 -9.67 1.94
N GLY A 236 -4.35 -10.83 1.66
CA GLY A 236 -3.94 -11.19 0.30
C GLY A 236 -2.88 -12.29 0.22
N VAL A 237 -3.05 -13.19 -0.75
CA VAL A 237 -2.07 -14.21 -1.14
C VAL A 237 -1.65 -13.98 -2.58
N PHE A 238 -0.38 -13.69 -2.80
CA PHE A 238 0.17 -13.29 -4.08
C PHE A 238 1.25 -14.24 -4.55
N LEU A 239 1.23 -14.54 -5.84
CA LEU A 239 2.18 -15.40 -6.52
C LEU A 239 2.89 -14.59 -7.62
N GLY A 240 4.22 -14.64 -7.62
CA GLY A 240 5.11 -14.09 -8.64
C GLY A 240 5.51 -12.62 -8.48
N ALA A 241 4.74 -11.83 -7.74
CA ALA A 241 5.13 -10.55 -7.16
C ALA A 241 4.10 -10.24 -6.06
N ALA A 242 4.14 -9.04 -5.47
CA ALA A 242 3.08 -8.56 -4.58
C ALA A 242 2.79 -7.08 -4.87
N PRO A 243 1.59 -6.57 -4.53
CA PRO A 243 1.22 -5.20 -4.85
C PRO A 243 1.97 -4.18 -3.97
N HIS A 244 2.27 -3.00 -4.55
CA HIS A 244 3.06 -1.94 -3.91
C HIS A 244 2.41 -1.30 -2.68
N ASN A 245 1.15 -1.61 -2.37
CA ASN A 245 0.47 -1.09 -1.18
C ASN A 245 0.71 -1.93 0.08
N ILE A 246 1.58 -2.93 0.02
CA ILE A 246 2.09 -3.66 1.18
C ILE A 246 3.22 -2.84 1.82
N GLU A 247 3.06 -2.46 3.09
CA GLU A 247 4.06 -1.78 3.89
C GLU A 247 5.31 -2.64 4.03
N PHE A 248 6.46 -2.00 3.83
CA PHE A 248 7.76 -2.64 4.01
C PHE A 248 7.90 -3.96 3.25
N LEU A 249 7.23 -4.11 2.09
CA LEU A 249 7.23 -5.37 1.32
C LEU A 249 8.64 -5.91 1.11
N GLN A 250 9.60 -5.02 0.84
CA GLN A 250 11.00 -5.41 0.67
C GLN A 250 11.65 -5.93 1.96
N GLN A 251 11.34 -5.36 3.13
CA GLN A 251 11.82 -5.92 4.42
C GLN A 251 11.21 -7.31 4.67
N LYS A 252 9.91 -7.45 4.35
CA LYS A 252 9.18 -8.71 4.49
C LYS A 252 9.64 -9.81 3.53
N THR A 253 10.21 -9.44 2.38
CA THR A 253 10.53 -10.40 1.31
C THR A 253 12.02 -10.53 1.02
N GLY A 254 12.83 -9.54 1.43
CA GLY A 254 14.23 -9.36 1.04
C GLY A 254 14.48 -9.31 -0.47
N ALA A 255 13.44 -9.10 -1.28
CA ALA A 255 13.53 -9.08 -2.74
C ALA A 255 12.96 -7.78 -3.31
N PHE A 256 13.63 -7.22 -4.32
CA PHE A 256 13.28 -5.93 -4.94
C PHE A 256 12.39 -6.04 -6.18
N GLU A 257 12.34 -7.23 -6.77
CA GLU A 257 11.55 -7.54 -7.96
C GLU A 257 10.69 -8.77 -7.72
N GLY A 258 9.68 -8.95 -8.57
CA GLY A 258 8.94 -10.20 -8.66
C GLY A 258 9.75 -11.33 -9.29
N PHE A 259 9.24 -12.53 -9.14
CA PHE A 259 9.74 -13.71 -9.83
C PHE A 259 9.73 -13.56 -11.36
N ARG A 260 10.78 -14.09 -12.01
CA ARG A 260 10.92 -14.19 -13.46
C ARG A 260 10.99 -15.65 -13.87
N GLY A 261 9.89 -16.15 -14.42
CA GLY A 261 9.77 -17.55 -14.78
C GLY A 261 8.34 -18.01 -14.94
N CYS A 262 8.10 -19.27 -14.63
CA CYS A 262 6.82 -19.95 -14.78
C CYS A 262 6.38 -20.61 -13.48
N VAL A 263 5.09 -20.54 -13.14
CA VAL A 263 4.50 -21.35 -12.06
C VAL A 263 3.33 -22.15 -12.60
N ARG A 264 3.28 -23.45 -12.27
CA ARG A 264 2.24 -24.37 -12.75
C ARG A 264 1.39 -25.00 -11.64
N LEU A 265 1.89 -24.97 -10.41
CA LEU A 265 1.20 -25.52 -9.24
C LEU A 265 1.34 -24.56 -8.07
N LEU A 266 0.22 -24.29 -7.38
CA LEU A 266 0.16 -23.68 -6.06
C LEU A 266 -0.88 -24.44 -5.24
N VAL A 267 -0.45 -25.04 -4.14
CA VAL A 267 -1.31 -25.69 -3.14
C VAL A 267 -1.01 -25.05 -1.80
N VAL A 268 -2.06 -24.66 -1.08
CA VAL A 268 -1.96 -24.12 0.29
C VAL A 268 -2.90 -24.91 1.18
N ASN A 269 -2.41 -25.50 2.26
CA ASN A 269 -3.19 -26.31 3.21
C ASN A 269 -4.05 -27.41 2.56
N GLY A 270 -3.51 -28.04 1.51
CA GLY A 270 -4.23 -29.07 0.74
C GLY A 270 -5.27 -28.52 -0.24
N GLU A 271 -5.54 -27.22 -0.27
CA GLU A 271 -6.34 -26.58 -1.29
C GLU A 271 -5.51 -26.25 -2.54
N THR A 272 -5.86 -26.85 -3.67
CA THR A 272 -5.28 -26.49 -4.96
C THR A 272 -5.85 -25.15 -5.45
N LEU A 273 -4.98 -24.15 -5.55
CA LEU A 273 -5.30 -22.79 -6.04
C LEU A 273 -4.94 -22.62 -7.51
N LEU A 274 -3.82 -23.21 -7.92
CA LEU A 274 -3.35 -23.27 -9.31
C LEU A 274 -2.87 -24.70 -9.60
N ASN A 275 -3.34 -25.30 -10.69
CA ASN A 275 -2.81 -26.55 -11.24
C ASN A 275 -3.13 -26.61 -12.74
N THR A 276 -2.11 -26.45 -13.57
CA THR A 276 -2.28 -26.40 -15.02
C THR A 276 -2.67 -27.73 -15.65
N ASN A 277 -2.25 -28.85 -15.04
CA ASN A 277 -2.60 -30.18 -15.54
C ASN A 277 -4.10 -30.45 -15.39
N ASP A 278 -4.66 -30.00 -14.27
CA ASP A 278 -6.09 -30.12 -13.96
C ASP A 278 -6.90 -28.89 -14.40
N THR A 279 -6.27 -27.94 -15.11
CA THR A 279 -6.88 -26.69 -15.56
C THR A 279 -7.51 -25.83 -14.45
N ILE A 280 -6.97 -25.94 -13.25
CA ILE A 280 -7.39 -25.19 -12.06
C ILE A 280 -6.62 -23.87 -12.04
N ASN A 281 -7.35 -22.75 -12.04
CA ASN A 281 -6.81 -21.44 -11.71
C ASN A 281 -7.89 -20.63 -10.96
N LYS A 282 -7.70 -20.44 -9.65
CA LYS A 282 -8.62 -19.70 -8.77
C LYS A 282 -8.24 -18.23 -8.60
N SER A 283 -7.32 -17.69 -9.39
CA SER A 283 -6.87 -16.30 -9.25
C SER A 283 -8.00 -15.30 -9.52
N TYR A 284 -8.03 -14.19 -8.78
CA TYR A 284 -9.05 -13.14 -8.95
C TYR A 284 -8.97 -12.39 -10.29
N ASP A 285 -7.77 -12.21 -10.86
CA ASP A 285 -7.58 -11.60 -12.18
C ASP A 285 -6.99 -12.61 -13.18
N SER A 286 -7.88 -13.33 -13.88
CA SER A 286 -7.47 -14.32 -14.89
C SER A 286 -7.07 -13.70 -16.24
N ASN A 287 -7.21 -12.39 -16.43
CA ASN A 287 -7.08 -11.75 -17.75
C ASN A 287 -5.73 -11.03 -17.98
N ALA A 288 -4.91 -10.85 -16.94
CA ALA A 288 -3.58 -10.26 -17.02
C ALA A 288 -2.42 -11.28 -16.97
N ASN A 289 -2.72 -12.58 -16.97
CA ASN A 289 -1.71 -13.61 -16.83
C ASN A 289 -1.05 -13.94 -18.17
N TYR A 290 0.19 -13.52 -18.35
CA TYR A 290 1.08 -14.05 -19.38
C TYR A 290 1.23 -15.57 -19.16
N TYR A 291 1.31 -16.36 -20.23
CA TYR A 291 1.46 -17.81 -20.14
C TYR A 291 2.79 -18.26 -20.73
N CYS A 292 3.42 -19.25 -20.12
CA CYS A 292 4.73 -19.71 -20.59
C CYS A 292 4.67 -20.41 -21.97
N GLY A 293 5.68 -20.15 -22.80
CA GLY A 293 5.89 -20.74 -24.13
C GLY A 293 5.40 -19.90 -25.32
N GLU A 294 5.65 -18.60 -25.34
CA GLU A 294 5.47 -17.80 -26.56
C GLU A 294 6.56 -18.15 -27.59
N ASP A 295 6.27 -19.09 -28.47
CA ASP A 295 6.70 -18.97 -29.86
C ASP A 295 5.70 -18.04 -30.56
N ILE A 296 6.22 -17.02 -31.23
CA ILE A 296 5.48 -16.02 -32.01
C ILE A 296 4.49 -16.74 -32.94
N VAL A 297 3.20 -16.72 -32.60
CA VAL A 297 2.14 -16.97 -33.57
C VAL A 297 1.57 -15.61 -33.93
N PRO A 298 1.68 -15.16 -35.19
CA PRO A 298 1.10 -13.88 -35.59
C PRO A 298 -0.37 -13.86 -35.26
N ARG A 299 -0.82 -12.75 -34.65
CA ARG A 299 -2.23 -12.38 -34.59
C ARG A 299 -2.80 -12.57 -36.02
N PRO A 300 -3.98 -13.20 -36.21
CA PRO A 300 -4.57 -13.29 -37.55
C PRO A 300 -4.65 -11.87 -38.10
N GLU A 301 -4.07 -11.65 -39.28
CA GLU A 301 -4.05 -10.34 -39.94
C GLU A 301 -5.46 -9.74 -39.91
N GLU A 302 -5.59 -8.55 -39.32
CA GLU A 302 -6.78 -7.74 -39.52
C GLU A 302 -6.90 -7.48 -41.04
N PRO A 303 -8.09 -7.64 -41.64
CA PRO A 303 -8.25 -7.38 -43.06
C PRO A 303 -7.93 -5.91 -43.31
N GLU A 304 -6.95 -5.67 -44.19
CA GLU A 304 -6.54 -4.33 -44.62
C GLU A 304 -7.78 -3.44 -44.83
N ARG A 305 -7.84 -2.33 -44.08
CA ARG A 305 -8.83 -1.28 -44.36
C ARG A 305 -8.55 -0.74 -45.75
N LYS A 306 -9.33 -1.18 -46.74
CA LYS A 306 -9.30 -0.60 -48.09
C LYS A 306 -9.62 0.89 -47.99
N MET A 307 -8.59 1.73 -48.08
CA MET A 307 -8.74 3.17 -48.30
C MET A 307 -9.50 3.37 -49.61
N LYS A 308 -10.66 4.03 -49.57
CA LYS A 308 -11.30 4.54 -50.78
C LYS A 308 -10.67 5.88 -51.13
N LYS A 309 -9.87 5.91 -52.20
CA LYS A 309 -9.46 7.15 -52.88
C LYS A 309 -10.72 7.86 -53.40
N ILE A 310 -10.96 9.09 -52.95
CA ILE A 310 -11.88 10.01 -53.63
C ILE A 310 -11.01 10.95 -54.44
N VAL A 311 -11.11 10.87 -55.77
CA VAL A 311 -10.48 11.82 -56.70
C VAL A 311 -11.52 12.89 -57.01
N ILE A 312 -11.25 14.14 -56.66
CA ILE A 312 -12.03 15.28 -57.15
C ILE A 312 -11.36 15.74 -58.44
N VAL A 313 -11.93 15.37 -59.58
CA VAL A 313 -11.56 15.94 -60.88
C VAL A 313 -12.25 17.31 -60.98
N LYS A 314 -11.47 18.39 -61.03
CA LYS A 314 -11.95 19.66 -61.58
C LYS A 314 -11.59 19.68 -63.07
N ASP A 315 -12.57 20.02 -63.88
CA ASP A 315 -12.43 20.17 -65.32
C ASP A 315 -11.21 21.03 -65.68
N GLY A 316 -10.37 20.48 -66.57
CA GLY A 316 -9.61 21.24 -67.56
C GLY A 316 -8.15 21.54 -67.26
N ASN A 317 -7.28 20.66 -67.76
CA ASN A 317 -5.86 20.84 -68.11
C ASN A 317 -4.77 20.67 -67.01
N GLU A 318 -4.25 19.45 -67.00
CA GLU A 318 -2.86 18.95 -66.87
C GLU A 318 -1.84 19.56 -65.87
N THR A 319 -1.34 18.63 -65.04
CA THR A 319 -0.17 18.60 -64.13
C THR A 319 -0.32 19.23 -62.74
N ILE A 320 -0.40 18.37 -61.71
CA ILE A 320 -0.25 18.72 -60.29
C ILE A 320 0.71 17.68 -59.67
N ASP A 321 1.77 18.18 -59.04
CA ASP A 321 2.81 17.44 -58.29
C ASP A 321 2.24 16.74 -57.03
N ASP A 322 2.96 15.73 -56.54
CA ASP A 322 2.59 14.87 -55.40
C ASP A 322 2.49 15.61 -54.03
N ASP A 323 2.70 16.93 -53.98
CA ASP A 323 2.73 17.71 -52.73
C ASP A 323 1.36 18.31 -52.30
N ASP A 324 0.28 18.13 -53.07
CA ASP A 324 -1.04 18.75 -52.78
C ASP A 324 -2.15 17.77 -52.33
N VAL A 325 -1.80 16.60 -51.78
CA VAL A 325 -2.79 15.65 -51.24
C VAL A 325 -2.97 15.84 -49.73
N ILE A 326 -4.04 16.56 -49.34
CA ILE A 326 -4.48 16.64 -47.94
C ILE A 326 -5.09 15.29 -47.52
N GLN A 327 -4.41 14.56 -46.65
CA GLN A 327 -5.00 13.42 -45.92
C GLN A 327 -5.87 13.97 -44.79
N VAL A 328 -7.19 13.79 -44.90
CA VAL A 328 -8.14 14.14 -43.83
C VAL A 328 -8.53 12.87 -43.07
N GLU A 329 -8.09 12.74 -41.82
CA GLU A 329 -8.71 11.83 -40.86
C GLU A 329 -10.10 12.37 -40.48
N MET A 330 -11.16 11.63 -40.80
CA MET A 330 -12.47 11.93 -40.23
C MET A 330 -12.57 11.32 -38.83
N PHE A 331 -12.57 12.17 -37.82
CA PHE A 331 -12.98 11.80 -36.46
C PHE A 331 -14.51 11.70 -36.37
N ASP A 332 -14.99 10.63 -35.73
CA ASP A 332 -16.41 10.46 -35.39
C ASP A 332 -16.79 11.46 -34.27
N LEU A 333 -17.60 12.46 -34.61
CA LEU A 333 -18.01 13.58 -33.75
C LEU A 333 -19.26 13.30 -32.90
N THR A 334 -19.53 12.04 -32.53
CA THR A 334 -20.72 11.70 -31.74
C THR A 334 -20.53 11.59 -30.21
N GLN A 335 -19.44 12.12 -29.64
CA GLN A 335 -19.26 12.19 -28.17
C GLN A 335 -19.01 13.64 -27.71
N ARG A 336 -20.09 14.38 -27.36
CA ARG A 336 -20.07 15.69 -26.68
C ARG A 336 -20.04 15.48 -25.15
N GLY A 337 -19.37 16.28 -24.31
CA GLY A 337 -18.64 17.53 -24.56
C GLY A 337 -17.96 18.11 -23.30
N MET A 338 -16.96 18.96 -23.56
CA MET A 338 -16.28 19.88 -22.62
C MET A 338 -17.09 21.17 -22.41
N PRO A 339 -16.70 22.01 -21.42
CA PRO A 339 -16.66 23.46 -21.58
C PRO A 339 -15.23 24.01 -21.72
N LYS A 340 -15.15 25.09 -22.50
CA LYS A 340 -14.00 25.78 -23.09
C LYS A 340 -13.04 26.46 -22.09
N ILE A 341 -11.75 26.45 -22.43
CA ILE A 341 -10.77 27.48 -22.04
C ILE A 341 -10.49 28.34 -23.29
N MET A 342 -10.54 29.66 -23.14
CA MET A 342 -9.99 30.61 -24.11
C MET A 342 -8.79 31.32 -23.46
N GLU A 343 -7.61 31.02 -23.97
CA GLU A 343 -6.43 31.89 -24.03
C GLU A 343 -6.58 32.79 -25.29
N THR A 344 -6.04 34.00 -25.49
CA THR A 344 -4.85 34.79 -25.05
C THR A 344 -5.02 36.22 -25.69
N PRO A 345 -3.98 37.04 -25.99
CA PRO A 345 -3.14 37.91 -25.16
C PRO A 345 -3.34 39.42 -25.46
N GLY A 346 -2.75 40.31 -24.64
CA GLY A 346 -3.13 41.72 -24.50
C GLY A 346 -2.59 42.75 -25.50
N LEU A 347 -3.20 43.95 -25.44
CA LEU A 347 -2.61 45.29 -25.65
C LEU A 347 -3.64 46.37 -25.22
N HIS A 348 -3.24 47.33 -24.39
CA HIS A 348 -3.99 48.59 -24.10
C HIS A 348 -3.96 49.49 -25.37
N PRO A 349 -4.91 50.44 -25.62
CA PRO A 349 -5.12 51.59 -24.75
C PRO A 349 -6.57 52.14 -24.62
N SER A 350 -6.71 53.03 -23.64
CA SER A 350 -7.80 53.96 -23.31
C SER A 350 -8.49 54.69 -24.46
N LEU A 351 -9.79 55.03 -24.30
CA LEU A 351 -10.37 56.40 -24.38
C LEU A 351 -11.93 56.39 -24.36
N TYR A 352 -12.50 57.18 -23.44
CA TYR A 352 -13.72 58.04 -23.56
C TYR A 352 -15.11 57.39 -23.77
N LYS A 353 -16.00 57.47 -22.76
CA LYS A 353 -17.03 58.51 -22.45
C LYS A 353 -18.41 58.15 -23.01
N GLN A 354 -19.40 57.96 -22.12
CA GLN A 354 -20.58 58.83 -21.90
C GLN A 354 -21.53 58.88 -23.10
N THR A 355 -22.85 58.69 -23.05
CA THR A 355 -23.92 59.17 -22.14
C THR A 355 -25.23 58.57 -22.73
N THR A 356 -26.28 58.11 -22.03
CA THR A 356 -27.41 58.82 -21.35
C THR A 356 -28.77 58.17 -21.74
N THR A 357 -29.57 57.83 -20.71
CA THR A 357 -31.03 58.05 -20.49
C THR A 357 -32.06 57.71 -21.59
N THR A 358 -33.25 57.13 -21.31
CA THR A 358 -34.36 57.68 -20.48
C THR A 358 -35.42 56.59 -20.16
N MET A 359 -35.87 56.51 -18.89
CA MET A 359 -37.22 56.78 -18.33
C MET A 359 -38.39 55.78 -18.57
N SER A 360 -38.95 55.32 -17.45
CA SER A 360 -40.22 54.57 -17.19
C SER A 360 -41.40 55.53 -16.88
N PRO A 361 -42.61 55.15 -16.39
CA PRO A 361 -43.50 53.93 -16.45
C PRO A 361 -45.02 54.39 -16.61
N PRO A 362 -46.11 53.88 -15.94
CA PRO A 362 -46.58 52.55 -15.43
C PRO A 362 -48.09 52.20 -15.74
N LEU A 363 -48.56 51.00 -15.33
CA LEU A 363 -49.82 50.65 -14.58
C LEU A 363 -50.63 49.42 -15.08
N GLY A 364 -50.95 48.49 -14.16
CA GLY A 364 -52.18 47.68 -14.19
C GLY A 364 -52.05 46.18 -13.82
N HIS A 365 -52.56 45.79 -12.63
CA HIS A 365 -52.94 44.42 -12.22
C HIS A 365 -54.48 44.39 -12.04
N PRO A 366 -55.19 43.24 -12.24
CA PRO A 366 -55.39 42.25 -11.15
C PRO A 366 -55.53 40.76 -11.59
N ILE A 367 -55.62 39.89 -10.57
CA ILE A 367 -55.65 38.41 -10.55
C ILE A 367 -57.09 37.89 -10.31
N LEU A 368 -57.50 36.70 -10.83
CA LEU A 368 -58.19 35.58 -10.09
C LEU A 368 -58.86 34.49 -10.98
N LYS A 369 -58.60 33.21 -10.60
CA LYS A 369 -59.44 31.97 -10.59
C LYS A 369 -59.86 31.29 -11.92
N GLU A 370 -60.13 29.98 -12.03
CA GLU A 370 -59.77 28.68 -11.40
C GLU A 370 -60.62 27.61 -12.14
N ILE A 371 -60.04 26.42 -12.48
CA ILE A 371 -60.65 25.07 -12.75
C ILE A 371 -61.67 24.97 -13.95
N ILE A 372 -61.79 23.97 -14.84
CA ILE A 372 -61.76 22.49 -14.85
C ILE A 372 -61.62 22.03 -16.32
N VAL A 373 -60.82 20.99 -16.63
CA VAL A 373 -61.13 20.03 -17.73
C VAL A 373 -60.67 18.62 -17.33
N ALA A 374 -61.57 17.66 -17.52
CA ALA A 374 -61.40 16.23 -17.24
C ALA A 374 -60.74 15.45 -18.40
N GLN A 375 -59.96 14.43 -18.00
CA GLN A 375 -59.54 13.14 -18.61
C GLN A 375 -60.12 12.72 -19.98
N GLU A 376 -59.46 11.99 -20.91
CA GLU A 376 -58.39 10.94 -20.89
C GLU A 376 -57.99 10.61 -22.38
N PRO A 377 -57.15 9.61 -22.79
CA PRO A 377 -56.02 8.91 -22.15
C PRO A 377 -54.74 8.68 -23.04
N ARG A 378 -53.60 8.44 -22.37
CA ARG A 378 -52.44 7.55 -22.70
C ARG A 378 -51.54 7.80 -23.93
N ARG A 379 -50.26 8.10 -23.65
CA ARG A 379 -49.14 7.14 -23.80
C ARG A 379 -47.95 7.55 -22.92
N ALA A 380 -47.61 6.71 -21.95
CA ALA A 380 -46.53 6.92 -20.99
C ALA A 380 -45.15 6.84 -21.67
N THR A 381 -44.39 7.92 -21.65
CA THR A 381 -42.94 7.90 -21.82
C THR A 381 -42.34 7.60 -20.45
N THR A 382 -41.86 6.36 -20.29
CA THR A 382 -41.05 5.94 -19.16
C THR A 382 -39.80 6.81 -19.07
N THR A 383 -39.76 7.73 -18.13
CA THR A 383 -38.53 8.32 -17.62
C THR A 383 -37.73 7.19 -16.96
N THR A 384 -36.76 6.65 -17.68
CA THR A 384 -35.72 5.80 -17.09
C THR A 384 -34.88 6.67 -16.16
N THR A 385 -35.19 6.62 -14.87
CA THR A 385 -34.27 6.98 -13.80
C THR A 385 -32.97 6.20 -14.02
N PRO A 386 -31.79 6.85 -14.08
CA PRO A 386 -30.53 6.12 -14.10
C PRO A 386 -30.48 5.24 -12.85
N ALA A 387 -30.24 3.94 -13.02
CA ALA A 387 -29.99 3.06 -11.89
C ALA A 387 -28.76 3.58 -11.13
N PRO A 388 -28.77 3.60 -9.78
CA PRO A 388 -27.60 3.99 -9.00
C PRO A 388 -26.44 3.08 -9.39
N ILE A 389 -25.31 3.70 -9.74
CA ILE A 389 -24.06 2.99 -10.01
C ILE A 389 -23.63 2.36 -8.68
N LYS A 390 -23.70 1.03 -8.58
CA LYS A 390 -23.14 0.30 -7.43
C LYS A 390 -21.62 0.28 -7.55
N THR A 391 -20.96 1.34 -7.09
CA THR A 391 -19.54 1.29 -6.75
C THR A 391 -19.41 0.83 -5.30
N SER A 392 -18.63 -0.23 -5.08
CA SER A 392 -18.14 -0.62 -3.75
C SER A 392 -16.68 -0.18 -3.68
N TRP A 393 -16.41 1.01 -3.15
CA TRP A 393 -15.04 1.48 -2.99
C TRP A 393 -14.33 0.63 -1.93
N LYS A 394 -13.19 0.02 -2.27
CA LYS A 394 -12.33 -0.65 -1.28
C LYS A 394 -11.64 0.38 -0.37
N VAL A 395 -11.37 1.56 -0.91
CA VAL A 395 -10.82 2.74 -0.21
C VAL A 395 -11.59 3.97 -0.68
N ALA A 396 -12.17 4.73 0.24
CA ALA A 396 -12.99 5.90 -0.05
C ALA A 396 -12.18 7.19 0.13
N HIS A 397 -12.25 8.10 -0.84
CA HIS A 397 -11.71 9.46 -0.74
C HIS A 397 -12.81 10.44 -0.36
N PHE A 398 -12.46 11.34 0.56
CA PHE A 398 -13.30 12.40 1.08
C PHE A 398 -12.67 13.74 0.75
N SER A 399 -13.47 14.68 0.26
CA SER A 399 -13.05 16.00 -0.23
C SER A 399 -13.31 17.14 0.77
N GLY A 400 -13.58 16.81 2.04
CA GLY A 400 -14.06 17.74 3.05
C GLY A 400 -15.56 18.02 3.01
N GLY A 401 -16.22 17.88 1.86
CA GLY A 401 -17.68 17.89 1.74
C GLY A 401 -18.31 16.49 1.75
N SER A 402 -17.52 15.47 1.42
CA SER A 402 -17.97 14.10 1.25
C SER A 402 -18.46 13.47 2.56
N ARG A 403 -19.49 12.64 2.50
CA ARG A 403 -20.00 11.91 3.69
C ARG A 403 -20.50 10.52 3.39
N ILE A 404 -20.48 9.67 4.41
CA ILE A 404 -21.20 8.40 4.45
C ILE A 404 -22.09 8.37 5.68
N VAL A 405 -23.36 7.99 5.52
CA VAL A 405 -24.35 7.94 6.59
C VAL A 405 -24.91 6.53 6.74
N VAL A 406 -24.72 5.93 7.91
CA VAL A 406 -25.22 4.58 8.23
C VAL A 406 -25.95 4.56 9.57
N SER A 407 -26.87 3.61 9.74
CA SER A 407 -27.55 3.39 11.02
C SER A 407 -26.58 2.85 12.06
N ALA A 408 -26.65 3.36 13.28
CA ALA A 408 -25.83 2.85 14.37
C ALA A 408 -26.38 1.51 14.90
N PRO A 409 -25.52 0.51 15.21
CA PRO A 409 -25.96 -0.76 15.78
C PRO A 409 -26.43 -0.59 17.23
N ASP A 410 -27.36 -1.43 17.70
CA ASP A 410 -27.90 -1.38 19.09
C ASP A 410 -26.79 -1.44 20.15
N SER A 411 -25.73 -2.20 19.86
CA SER A 411 -24.57 -2.33 20.75
C SER A 411 -23.86 -1.01 21.01
N ILE A 412 -23.95 0.00 20.13
CA ILE A 412 -23.17 1.25 20.25
C ILE A 412 -23.40 1.99 21.57
N LEU A 413 -24.59 1.81 22.16
CA LEU A 413 -25.01 2.45 23.41
C LEU A 413 -24.35 1.81 24.64
N SER A 414 -24.11 0.50 24.62
CA SER A 414 -23.50 -0.26 25.72
C SER A 414 -21.99 -0.39 25.55
N TYR A 415 -21.53 -0.51 24.30
CA TYR A 415 -20.14 -0.76 23.95
C TYR A 415 -19.82 -0.19 22.57
N LEU A 416 -18.70 0.50 22.43
CA LEU A 416 -18.18 0.95 21.14
C LEU A 416 -16.72 0.53 21.00
N GLU A 417 -16.41 -0.18 19.94
CA GLU A 417 -15.06 -0.50 19.48
C GLU A 417 -14.97 -0.05 18.02
N LEU A 418 -14.30 1.07 17.80
CA LEU A 418 -14.15 1.69 16.50
C LEU A 418 -12.70 1.54 16.05
N SER A 419 -12.50 0.94 14.88
CA SER A 419 -11.22 0.92 14.17
C SER A 419 -11.39 1.58 12.81
N ILE A 420 -10.54 2.57 12.50
CA ILE A 420 -10.52 3.29 11.22
C ILE A 420 -9.08 3.33 10.71
N GLN A 421 -8.86 2.97 9.45
CA GLN A 421 -7.59 3.28 8.76
C GLN A 421 -7.79 4.50 7.87
N PHE A 422 -7.01 5.56 8.09
CA PHE A 422 -7.18 6.84 7.40
C PHE A 422 -5.86 7.45 6.97
N LYS A 423 -5.91 8.31 5.97
CA LYS A 423 -4.77 9.03 5.41
C LYS A 423 -5.16 10.49 5.17
N PRO A 424 -4.72 11.43 6.03
CA PRO A 424 -5.19 12.82 5.99
C PRO A 424 -4.46 13.65 4.93
N GLU A 425 -5.18 14.48 4.18
CA GLU A 425 -4.59 15.48 3.25
C GLU A 425 -4.55 16.88 3.88
N LYS A 426 -5.41 17.11 4.88
CA LYS A 426 -5.48 18.35 5.67
C LYS A 426 -5.21 18.05 7.13
N GLN A 427 -4.74 19.07 7.85
CA GLN A 427 -4.44 19.00 9.29
C GLN A 427 -5.70 19.05 10.18
N ASN A 428 -6.85 19.39 9.61
CA ASN A 428 -8.12 19.50 10.32
C ASN A 428 -9.22 18.77 9.56
N GLY A 429 -10.14 18.12 10.27
CA GLY A 429 -11.30 17.46 9.65
C GLY A 429 -12.04 16.49 10.57
N VAL A 430 -13.32 16.24 10.31
CA VAL A 430 -14.12 15.25 11.07
C VAL A 430 -14.06 13.86 10.44
N LEU A 431 -13.50 12.88 11.15
CA LEU A 431 -13.36 11.51 10.65
C LEU A 431 -14.62 10.68 10.88
N PHE A 432 -15.15 10.72 12.09
CA PHE A 432 -16.30 9.91 12.53
C PHE A 432 -17.16 10.71 13.50
N PHE A 433 -18.46 10.59 13.38
CA PHE A 433 -19.41 11.22 14.27
C PHE A 433 -20.63 10.33 14.48
N TRP A 434 -20.94 10.05 15.74
CA TRP A 434 -22.17 9.41 16.16
C TRP A 434 -22.87 10.30 17.19
N LYS A 435 -24.19 10.48 17.05
CA LYS A 435 -25.02 11.20 18.01
C LYS A 435 -26.39 10.55 18.13
N GLU A 436 -26.87 10.48 19.36
CA GLU A 436 -28.26 10.20 19.70
C GLU A 436 -28.67 11.10 20.87
N ASP A 437 -29.58 12.04 20.62
CA ASP A 437 -29.99 13.07 21.58
C ASP A 437 -28.78 13.80 22.20
N ALA A 438 -28.55 13.74 23.52
CA ALA A 438 -27.40 14.34 24.19
C ALA A 438 -26.13 13.47 24.19
N LYS A 439 -26.22 12.21 23.77
CA LYS A 439 -25.10 11.25 23.71
C LYS A 439 -24.37 11.40 22.38
N PHE A 440 -23.04 11.40 22.42
CA PHE A 440 -22.25 11.47 21.19
C PHE A 440 -20.85 10.86 21.35
N LEU A 441 -20.27 10.44 20.23
CA LEU A 441 -18.85 10.15 20.10
C LEU A 441 -18.35 10.74 18.78
N ILE A 442 -17.31 11.55 18.84
CA ILE A 442 -16.77 12.29 17.71
C ILE A 442 -15.28 12.07 17.64
N VAL A 443 -14.79 11.75 16.44
CA VAL A 443 -13.38 11.66 16.13
C VAL A 443 -13.03 12.78 15.15
N THR A 444 -12.08 13.62 15.54
CA THR A 444 -11.61 14.76 14.75
C THR A 444 -10.10 14.70 14.57
N LEU A 445 -9.65 15.36 13.51
CA LEU A 445 -8.27 15.76 13.34
C LEU A 445 -8.20 17.27 13.62
N GLU A 446 -7.30 17.67 14.52
CA GLU A 446 -7.08 19.06 14.91
C GLU A 446 -5.58 19.35 15.00
N ASN A 447 -5.08 20.23 14.14
CA ASN A 447 -3.64 20.53 14.00
C ASN A 447 -2.79 19.25 13.87
N SER A 448 -3.26 18.31 13.05
CA SER A 448 -2.66 16.98 12.87
C SER A 448 -2.70 16.05 14.09
N PHE A 449 -3.47 16.34 15.13
CA PHE A 449 -3.67 15.39 16.24
C PHE A 449 -5.08 14.81 16.20
N VAL A 450 -5.19 13.51 16.46
CA VAL A 450 -6.50 12.87 16.56
C VAL A 450 -7.09 13.18 17.92
N LYS A 451 -8.33 13.66 17.95
CA LYS A 451 -9.08 13.88 19.18
C LYS A 451 -10.37 13.09 19.18
N VAL A 452 -10.74 12.61 20.37
CA VAL A 452 -12.02 11.92 20.61
C VAL A 452 -12.80 12.71 21.64
N TYR A 453 -13.99 13.17 21.25
CA TYR A 453 -14.96 13.78 22.15
C TYR A 453 -16.05 12.75 22.42
N ALA A 454 -16.27 12.40 23.68
CA ALA A 454 -17.28 11.42 24.07
C ALA A 454 -18.19 11.97 25.15
N SER A 455 -19.50 11.71 25.04
CA SER A 455 -20.53 12.12 26.01
C SER A 455 -21.60 11.05 26.15
N LEU A 456 -22.04 10.82 27.39
CA LEU A 456 -23.22 10.00 27.71
C LEU A 456 -24.48 10.82 28.01
N GLY A 457 -24.48 12.12 27.68
CA GLY A 457 -25.64 13.00 27.77
C GLY A 457 -25.69 13.90 29.00
N VAL A 458 -24.75 13.76 29.94
CA VAL A 458 -24.64 14.63 31.12
C VAL A 458 -23.31 15.37 31.12
N ASP A 459 -22.23 14.63 30.92
CA ASP A 459 -20.87 15.12 30.89
C ASP A 459 -20.14 14.59 29.66
N ALA A 460 -19.03 15.25 29.32
CA ALA A 460 -18.21 14.93 28.17
C ALA A 460 -16.74 14.87 28.55
N THR A 461 -15.99 13.98 27.90
CA THR A 461 -14.54 13.89 28.00
C THR A 461 -13.88 14.07 26.63
N ILE A 462 -12.59 14.45 26.64
CA ILE A 462 -11.77 14.68 25.45
C ILE A 462 -10.47 13.92 25.60
N LEU A 463 -10.18 13.06 24.63
CA LEU A 463 -8.90 12.39 24.49
C LEU A 463 -8.17 12.99 23.29
N ARG A 464 -6.83 12.96 23.32
CA ARG A 464 -5.97 13.41 22.24
C ARG A 464 -4.86 12.40 22.04
N SER A 465 -4.48 12.12 20.79
CA SER A 465 -3.28 11.35 20.48
C SER A 465 -2.03 12.02 21.07
N GLU A 466 -1.05 11.21 21.44
CA GLU A 466 0.23 11.70 21.96
C GLU A 466 0.99 12.39 20.83
N ASN A 467 1.07 11.71 19.69
CA ASN A 467 1.79 12.12 18.51
C ASN A 467 0.86 12.71 17.44
N ALA A 468 1.40 13.62 16.63
CA ALA A 468 0.72 14.13 15.45
C ALA A 468 0.78 13.07 14.34
N VAL A 469 -0.28 12.99 13.55
CA VAL A 469 -0.29 12.20 12.32
C VAL A 469 0.29 13.00 11.17
N SER A 470 1.08 12.33 10.34
CA SER A 470 1.65 12.88 9.12
C SER A 470 0.60 12.99 8.03
N LEU A 471 0.64 14.08 7.26
CA LEU A 471 -0.21 14.19 6.07
C LEU A 471 0.24 13.18 4.99
N TYR A 472 -0.71 12.73 4.18
CA TYR A 472 -0.52 11.83 3.04
C TYR A 472 0.00 10.41 3.37
N HIS A 473 0.11 10.07 4.65
CA HIS A 473 0.49 8.74 5.15
C HIS A 473 -0.71 8.01 5.78
N TRP A 474 -0.68 6.68 5.75
CA TRP A 474 -1.71 5.87 6.40
C TRP A 474 -1.50 5.80 7.92
N HIS A 475 -2.61 5.84 8.64
CA HIS A 475 -2.66 5.74 10.09
C HIS A 475 -3.81 4.82 10.51
N LYS A 476 -3.59 4.07 11.60
CA LYS A 476 -4.62 3.23 12.23
C LYS A 476 -5.10 3.92 13.50
N LEU A 477 -6.39 4.18 13.58
CA LEU A 477 -7.07 4.69 14.77
C LEU A 477 -7.90 3.59 15.41
N GLU A 478 -7.78 3.45 16.72
CA GLU A 478 -8.60 2.57 17.56
C GLU A 478 -9.21 3.38 18.71
N VAL A 479 -10.53 3.29 18.88
CA VAL A 479 -11.29 3.96 19.95
C VAL A 479 -12.19 2.94 20.63
N TRP A 480 -12.06 2.83 21.94
CA TRP A 480 -12.85 1.90 22.75
C TRP A 480 -13.67 2.66 23.78
N ARG A 481 -14.90 2.23 23.99
CA ARG A 481 -15.81 2.80 24.99
C ARG A 481 -16.63 1.68 25.61
N SER A 482 -16.34 1.38 26.87
CA SER A 482 -17.07 0.38 27.65
C SER A 482 -17.50 0.98 28.98
N GLY A 483 -18.80 1.01 29.25
CA GLY A 483 -19.34 1.66 30.44
C GLY A 483 -19.00 3.16 30.48
N LYS A 484 -18.12 3.57 31.39
CA LYS A 484 -17.64 4.96 31.54
C LYS A 484 -16.26 5.20 30.93
N GLY A 485 -15.49 4.13 30.70
CA GLY A 485 -14.13 4.22 30.19
C GLY A 485 -14.14 4.52 28.70
N VAL A 486 -13.23 5.41 28.29
CA VAL A 486 -12.95 5.76 26.89
C VAL A 486 -11.45 5.62 26.67
N LEU A 487 -11.05 4.90 25.63
CA LEU A 487 -9.66 4.67 25.25
C LEU A 487 -9.42 5.13 23.82
N LEU A 488 -8.23 5.65 23.56
CA LEU A 488 -7.76 6.10 22.25
C LEU A 488 -6.35 5.56 21.99
N LYS A 489 -6.15 4.97 20.81
CA LYS A 489 -4.83 4.58 20.29
C LYS A 489 -4.71 4.96 18.81
N VAL A 490 -3.57 5.53 18.44
CA VAL A 490 -3.21 5.87 17.06
C VAL A 490 -1.86 5.27 16.72
N ASN A 491 -1.82 4.41 15.70
CA ASN A 491 -0.63 3.64 15.30
C ASN A 491 -0.08 2.82 16.49
N LYS A 492 1.26 2.81 16.67
CA LYS A 492 1.95 2.06 17.73
C LYS A 492 2.08 2.83 19.07
N GLN A 493 1.32 3.91 19.29
CA GLN A 493 1.36 4.65 20.58
C GLN A 493 0.75 3.85 21.75
N GLY A 494 0.96 4.30 22.99
CA GLY A 494 0.27 3.79 24.16
C GLY A 494 -1.23 4.17 24.20
N TRP A 495 -2.03 3.40 24.95
CA TRP A 495 -3.44 3.76 25.16
C TRP A 495 -3.55 5.05 25.97
N VAL A 496 -4.30 6.01 25.42
CA VAL A 496 -4.73 7.21 26.15
C VAL A 496 -6.11 6.91 26.73
N GLU A 497 -6.28 7.13 28.03
CA GLU A 497 -7.48 6.72 28.75
C GLU A 497 -8.18 7.92 29.39
N SER A 498 -9.51 7.86 29.47
CA SER A 498 -10.33 8.79 30.23
C SER A 498 -11.62 8.14 30.71
N GLU A 499 -12.29 8.76 31.68
CA GLU A 499 -13.53 8.25 32.27
C GLU A 499 -14.61 9.33 32.29
N LEU A 500 -15.85 8.94 32.01
CA LEU A 500 -17.05 9.76 32.17
C LEU A 500 -17.59 9.65 33.61
N HIS A 501 -18.00 10.76 34.20
CA HIS A 501 -18.42 10.85 35.60
C HIS A 501 -19.83 10.28 35.85
N SER A 502 -20.80 10.46 34.94
CA SER A 502 -22.21 10.12 35.18
C SER A 502 -22.62 8.72 34.70
N SER A 503 -23.68 8.14 35.30
CA SER A 503 -24.25 6.82 34.98
C SER A 503 -25.77 6.83 34.86
N ARG A 504 -26.36 7.86 34.23
CA ARG A 504 -27.82 7.90 34.01
C ARG A 504 -28.16 7.24 32.68
N SER A 505 -28.91 6.13 32.72
CA SER A 505 -29.50 5.48 31.56
C SER A 505 -30.95 5.91 31.42
N GLU A 506 -31.20 7.00 30.69
CA GLU A 506 -32.53 7.21 30.12
C GLU A 506 -32.60 6.37 28.83
N LEU A 507 -33.47 5.35 28.87
CA LEU A 507 -33.81 4.50 27.74
C LEU A 507 -34.62 5.33 26.75
N LEU A 508 -33.95 5.82 25.71
CA LEU A 508 -34.57 6.45 24.55
C LEU A 508 -34.64 5.43 23.42
N GLU A 509 -35.68 5.51 22.59
CA GLU A 509 -36.06 4.49 21.59
C GLU A 509 -35.25 4.54 20.27
N GLY A 510 -33.98 4.98 20.30
CA GLY A 510 -33.14 5.08 19.12
C GLY A 510 -31.65 4.96 19.41
N ASN A 511 -30.88 4.55 18.39
CA ASN A 511 -29.41 4.46 18.45
C ASN A 511 -28.72 5.53 17.60
N GLY A 512 -29.50 6.36 16.89
CA GLY A 512 -28.98 7.42 16.03
C GLY A 512 -28.31 6.96 14.74
N GLN A 513 -27.63 7.91 14.10
CA GLN A 513 -26.90 7.72 12.85
C GLN A 513 -25.40 7.94 13.06
N ILE A 514 -24.61 7.28 12.23
CA ILE A 514 -23.17 7.44 12.12
C ILE A 514 -22.88 8.19 10.83
N TYR A 515 -22.04 9.22 10.95
CA TYR A 515 -21.53 10.05 9.87
C TYR A 515 -20.02 9.87 9.77
N ILE A 516 -19.53 9.66 8.56
CA ILE A 516 -18.10 9.56 8.27
C ILE A 516 -17.76 10.66 7.27
N GLY A 517 -16.68 11.41 7.51
CA GLY A 517 -16.18 12.43 6.59
C GLY A 517 -16.70 13.85 6.83
N SER A 518 -18.00 14.10 6.67
CA SER A 518 -18.59 15.44 6.89
C SER A 518 -19.95 15.35 7.60
N LEU A 519 -20.34 16.45 8.23
CA LEU A 519 -21.61 16.59 8.96
C LEU A 519 -22.51 17.63 8.28
N ASP A 520 -23.80 17.37 8.32
CA ASP A 520 -24.85 18.29 7.87
C ASP A 520 -26.09 18.06 8.73
N ILE A 521 -25.95 18.35 10.03
CA ILE A 521 -27.04 18.24 10.99
C ILE A 521 -27.23 19.59 11.70
N LEU A 522 -28.48 19.96 11.91
CA LEU A 522 -28.86 21.24 12.53
C LEU A 522 -28.53 21.29 14.04
N ASP A 523 -28.22 20.15 14.65
CA ASP A 523 -27.97 19.97 16.08
C ASP A 523 -26.58 19.35 16.35
N ILE A 524 -25.53 20.10 16.02
CA ILE A 524 -24.14 19.74 16.35
C ILE A 524 -23.72 20.35 17.70
N PRO A 525 -22.95 19.61 18.52
CA PRO A 525 -22.31 20.19 19.71
C PRO A 525 -21.53 21.46 19.36
N SER A 526 -21.52 22.45 20.26
CA SER A 526 -20.87 23.76 20.01
C SER A 526 -19.40 23.64 19.59
N VAL A 527 -18.71 22.62 20.07
CA VAL A 527 -17.31 22.32 19.72
C VAL A 527 -17.11 22.00 18.23
N MET A 528 -18.17 21.59 17.52
CA MET A 528 -18.11 21.17 16.10
C MET A 528 -18.52 22.26 15.11
N LYS A 529 -18.98 23.42 15.57
CA LYS A 529 -19.59 24.45 14.70
C LYS A 529 -18.65 25.02 13.64
N ASP A 530 -17.34 25.01 13.92
CA ASP A 530 -16.31 25.58 13.05
C ASP A 530 -15.43 24.50 12.39
N MET A 531 -15.78 23.21 12.51
CA MET A 531 -14.97 22.12 11.96
C MET A 531 -15.32 21.81 10.50
N GLU A 532 -14.30 21.78 9.64
CA GLU A 532 -14.42 21.27 8.27
C GLU A 532 -14.58 19.74 8.27
N GLY A 533 -15.15 19.18 7.20
CA GLY A 533 -15.11 17.73 7.00
C GLY A 533 -13.71 17.24 6.65
N PHE A 534 -13.49 15.94 6.82
CA PHE A 534 -12.23 15.27 6.51
C PHE A 534 -11.92 15.31 5.01
N SER A 535 -10.68 15.73 4.69
CA SER A 535 -10.08 15.60 3.36
C SER A 535 -9.00 14.54 3.40
N GLY A 536 -9.14 13.49 2.59
CA GLY A 536 -8.21 12.37 2.53
C GLY A 536 -8.89 11.05 2.32
N CYS A 537 -8.16 9.96 2.57
CA CYS A 537 -8.63 8.61 2.29
C CYS A 537 -8.97 7.84 3.55
N ILE A 538 -9.98 6.97 3.47
CA ILE A 538 -10.38 6.05 4.53
C ILE A 538 -10.56 4.65 3.95
N LYS A 539 -9.95 3.64 4.59
CA LYS A 539 -10.22 2.21 4.35
C LYS A 539 -10.59 1.52 5.66
N ARG A 540 -11.26 0.37 5.54
CA ARG A 540 -11.52 -0.57 6.65
C ARG A 540 -12.03 0.11 7.93
N ILE A 541 -13.30 0.49 7.92
CA ILE A 541 -13.98 0.90 9.15
C ILE A 541 -14.63 -0.32 9.77
N ARG A 542 -14.24 -0.64 11.01
CA ARG A 542 -14.89 -1.65 11.84
C ARG A 542 -15.50 -0.96 13.06
N LEU A 543 -16.76 -1.29 13.33
CA LEU A 543 -17.47 -0.86 14.52
C LEU A 543 -18.08 -2.10 15.20
N ASN A 544 -17.64 -2.39 16.42
CA ASN A 544 -18.08 -3.54 17.22
C ASN A 544 -17.97 -4.85 16.43
N GLY A 545 -16.79 -5.10 15.84
CA GLY A 545 -16.54 -6.24 14.95
C GLY A 545 -17.22 -6.20 13.58
N ARG A 546 -18.12 -5.25 13.29
CA ARG A 546 -18.82 -5.16 12.00
C ARG A 546 -18.17 -4.14 11.07
N THR A 547 -17.90 -4.56 9.83
CA THR A 547 -17.40 -3.65 8.80
C THR A 547 -18.49 -2.70 8.32
N ILE A 548 -18.21 -1.40 8.35
CA ILE A 548 -19.09 -0.39 7.74
C ILE A 548 -18.81 -0.33 6.22
N SER A 549 -19.83 -0.63 5.43
CA SER A 549 -19.72 -0.69 3.97
C SER A 549 -19.76 0.71 3.35
N MET A 550 -18.74 1.05 2.55
CA MET A 550 -18.60 2.33 1.84
C MET A 550 -19.42 2.41 0.55
N GLN A 551 -20.64 1.88 0.54
CA GLN A 551 -21.46 1.80 -0.67
C GLN A 551 -22.00 3.18 -1.08
N SER A 552 -22.03 3.44 -2.39
CA SER A 552 -22.53 4.70 -2.96
C SER A 552 -23.94 5.10 -2.50
N MET A 553 -24.85 4.16 -2.17
CA MET A 553 -26.20 4.52 -1.73
C MET A 553 -26.25 5.25 -0.39
N TYR A 554 -25.23 5.08 0.45
CA TYR A 554 -25.07 5.73 1.75
C TYR A 554 -24.11 6.92 1.68
N ALA A 555 -23.50 7.17 0.52
CA ALA A 555 -22.40 8.09 0.34
C ALA A 555 -22.79 9.28 -0.54
N THR A 556 -22.30 10.47 -0.18
CA THR A 556 -22.47 11.71 -0.94
C THR A 556 -21.09 12.28 -1.24
N ASP A 557 -20.81 12.56 -2.52
CA ASP A 557 -19.53 13.10 -3.01
C ASP A 557 -18.29 12.32 -2.57
N VAL A 558 -18.43 11.05 -2.23
CA VAL A 558 -17.32 10.13 -1.96
C VAL A 558 -16.85 9.54 -3.28
N THR A 559 -15.55 9.50 -3.49
CA THR A 559 -14.91 8.92 -4.67
C THR A 559 -14.02 7.74 -4.26
N GLU A 560 -13.53 6.97 -5.22
CA GLU A 560 -12.50 5.98 -4.92
C GLU A 560 -11.18 6.68 -4.64
N CYS A 561 -10.55 6.33 -3.53
CA CYS A 561 -9.22 6.80 -3.20
C CYS A 561 -8.17 6.05 -4.03
N PHE A 562 -7.20 6.78 -4.58
CA PHE A 562 -6.13 6.29 -5.45
C PHE A 562 -6.60 5.41 -6.60
N THR A 563 -6.76 6.00 -7.80
CA THR A 563 -6.03 5.40 -8.93
C THR A 563 -4.55 5.62 -8.63
N ASP A 564 -3.76 4.55 -8.49
CA ASP A 564 -2.31 4.66 -8.45
C ASP A 564 -1.88 5.64 -9.56
N PRO A 565 -1.19 6.75 -9.24
CA PRO A 565 -0.84 7.72 -10.27
C PRO A 565 -0.05 7.07 -11.40
N CYS A 566 0.68 5.98 -11.15
CA CYS A 566 1.40 5.20 -12.14
C CYS A 566 0.51 4.30 -13.00
N SER A 567 -0.64 3.84 -12.50
CA SER A 567 -1.53 2.88 -13.17
C SER A 567 -2.02 3.32 -14.55
N THR A 568 -2.12 4.62 -14.81
CA THR A 568 -2.60 5.18 -16.09
C THR A 568 -1.64 6.19 -16.72
N TYR A 569 -0.53 6.54 -16.06
CA TYR A 569 0.36 7.59 -16.56
C TYR A 569 1.14 7.17 -17.80
N GLY A 570 1.47 5.88 -17.91
CA GLY A 570 2.18 5.29 -19.05
C GLY A 570 3.66 5.63 -19.07
N CYS A 571 4.40 5.25 -18.02
CA CYS A 571 5.86 5.29 -18.03
C CYS A 571 6.44 4.13 -18.86
N PRO A 572 7.52 4.32 -19.64
CA PRO A 572 8.04 3.27 -20.51
C PRO A 572 8.65 2.06 -19.81
N LYS A 573 9.25 2.26 -18.62
CA LYS A 573 9.94 1.21 -17.85
C LYS A 573 9.40 1.10 -16.43
N LYS A 574 9.65 2.13 -15.62
CA LYS A 574 9.32 2.12 -14.19
C LYS A 574 8.73 3.48 -13.79
N CYS A 575 7.78 3.43 -12.87
CA CYS A 575 7.07 4.58 -12.33
C CYS A 575 7.11 4.54 -10.81
N LEU A 576 7.37 5.68 -10.19
CA LEU A 576 7.31 5.86 -8.75
C LEU A 576 6.11 6.77 -8.42
N ALA A 577 5.31 6.37 -7.44
CA ALA A 577 4.26 7.21 -6.90
C ALA A 577 4.83 8.02 -5.73
N HIS A 578 4.93 9.34 -5.88
CA HIS A 578 5.42 10.24 -4.84
C HIS A 578 4.44 11.40 -4.67
N ASP A 579 4.00 11.68 -3.44
CA ASP A 579 3.00 12.73 -3.13
C ASP A 579 1.76 12.69 -4.04
N SER A 580 1.26 11.49 -4.35
CA SER A 580 0.13 11.27 -5.27
C SER A 580 0.37 11.71 -6.73
N ALA A 581 1.64 11.93 -7.11
CA ALA A 581 2.06 12.21 -8.48
C ALA A 581 2.92 11.06 -9.04
N PRO A 582 2.83 10.77 -10.35
CA PRO A 582 3.68 9.76 -10.98
C PRO A 582 5.00 10.37 -11.43
N ILE A 583 6.10 9.69 -11.10
CA ILE A 583 7.45 10.01 -11.51
C ILE A 583 7.98 8.85 -12.34
N CYS A 584 8.13 9.04 -13.65
CA CYS A 584 8.77 8.03 -14.47
C CYS A 584 10.28 7.99 -14.19
N GLN A 585 10.84 6.79 -14.10
CA GLN A 585 12.29 6.58 -14.06
C GLN A 585 12.80 6.46 -15.49
N CYS A 586 13.36 7.55 -15.99
CA CYS A 586 13.87 7.63 -17.35
C CYS A 586 15.34 7.27 -17.39
N ASP A 587 15.68 6.19 -18.08
CA ASP A 587 17.07 5.86 -18.37
C ASP A 587 17.67 6.96 -19.25
N TRP A 588 18.83 7.47 -18.87
CA TRP A 588 19.59 8.39 -19.71
C TRP A 588 19.90 7.74 -21.07
N PRO A 589 19.76 8.45 -22.22
CA PRO A 589 19.57 9.90 -22.36
C PRO A 589 18.10 10.37 -22.35
N MET A 590 17.12 9.52 -22.04
CA MET A 590 15.71 9.92 -22.04
C MET A 590 15.36 10.75 -20.80
N SER A 591 14.50 11.74 -20.98
CA SER A 591 14.00 12.62 -19.92
C SER A 591 12.57 13.10 -20.20
N GLY A 592 12.10 14.03 -19.37
CA GLY A 592 10.72 14.49 -19.37
C GLY A 592 9.79 13.59 -18.57
N ARG A 593 8.54 14.04 -18.37
CA ARG A 593 7.59 13.37 -17.48
C ARG A 593 7.27 11.92 -17.86
N LYS A 594 7.38 11.54 -19.13
CA LYS A 594 7.11 10.19 -19.65
C LYS A 594 8.29 9.56 -20.39
N CYS A 595 9.51 10.07 -20.21
CA CYS A 595 10.72 9.58 -20.88
C CYS A 595 10.64 9.59 -22.41
N THR A 596 10.00 10.62 -22.98
CA THR A 596 9.82 10.78 -24.44
C THR A 596 10.75 11.82 -25.05
N ILE A 597 11.55 12.51 -24.23
CA ILE A 597 12.45 13.58 -24.67
C ILE A 597 13.88 13.02 -24.64
N GLU A 598 14.56 12.98 -25.78
CA GLU A 598 15.99 12.65 -25.81
C GLU A 598 16.79 13.88 -25.37
N THR A 599 17.56 13.73 -24.30
CA THR A 599 18.43 14.77 -23.74
C THR A 599 19.71 14.87 -24.57
N ALA A 600 20.33 16.05 -24.59
CA ALA A 600 21.63 16.25 -25.23
C ALA A 600 22.65 15.22 -24.72
N ARG A 601 23.37 14.60 -25.66
CA ARG A 601 24.37 13.56 -25.37
C ARG A 601 25.67 14.11 -24.80
N ASP A 602 25.87 15.41 -24.94
CA ASP A 602 26.96 16.19 -24.37
C ASP A 602 26.34 17.06 -23.28
N ILE A 603 26.54 16.68 -22.02
CA ILE A 603 26.10 17.46 -20.86
C ILE A 603 27.31 18.13 -20.22
N SER A 604 27.12 19.34 -19.71
CA SER A 604 28.16 20.11 -19.03
C SER A 604 28.35 19.66 -17.58
N ALA A 605 27.25 19.33 -16.91
CA ALA A 605 27.21 18.70 -15.59
C ALA A 605 25.94 17.85 -15.43
N MET A 606 25.99 16.88 -14.53
CA MET A 606 24.88 15.97 -14.26
C MET A 606 23.90 16.62 -13.29
N LYS A 607 22.65 16.83 -13.72
CA LYS A 607 21.57 17.36 -12.89
C LYS A 607 20.80 16.24 -12.20
N PHE A 608 20.59 16.39 -10.89
CA PHE A 608 19.81 15.51 -10.03
C PHE A 608 18.58 16.25 -9.50
N SER A 609 17.46 15.54 -9.35
CA SER A 609 16.14 16.12 -9.06
C SER A 609 15.44 15.54 -7.83
N GLY A 610 16.20 15.01 -6.87
CA GLY A 610 15.69 14.29 -5.70
C GLY A 610 15.34 12.83 -5.97
N PHE A 611 14.84 12.51 -7.17
CA PHE A 611 14.55 11.13 -7.62
C PHE A 611 15.51 10.63 -8.69
N SER A 612 16.55 11.41 -8.98
CA SER A 612 17.61 11.04 -9.90
C SER A 612 18.68 10.26 -9.15
N TYR A 613 19.25 9.24 -9.80
CA TYR A 613 20.39 8.52 -9.27
C TYR A 613 21.26 7.95 -10.37
N MET A 614 22.51 7.67 -10.02
CA MET A 614 23.41 6.86 -10.82
C MET A 614 23.98 5.71 -9.99
N GLU A 615 24.13 4.56 -10.63
CA GLU A 615 24.68 3.34 -10.06
C GLU A 615 25.95 2.96 -10.83
N VAL A 616 27.04 2.82 -10.10
CA VAL A 616 28.37 2.53 -10.66
C VAL A 616 28.92 1.28 -10.02
N ASP A 617 29.19 0.26 -10.85
CA ASP A 617 29.68 -1.06 -10.43
C ASP A 617 30.99 -1.44 -11.13
N ASN A 618 31.68 -0.45 -11.72
CA ASN A 618 32.93 -0.66 -12.43
C ASN A 618 34.05 -1.08 -11.46
N ASP A 619 34.72 -2.21 -11.74
CA ASP A 619 35.89 -2.70 -11.01
C ASP A 619 36.95 -1.62 -10.77
N SER A 620 37.14 -0.70 -11.73
CA SER A 620 38.10 0.40 -11.59
C SER A 620 37.71 1.39 -10.49
N VAL A 621 36.42 1.57 -10.22
CA VAL A 621 35.92 2.41 -9.12
C VAL A 621 35.92 1.63 -7.82
N MET A 622 35.41 0.40 -7.83
CA MET A 622 35.27 -0.44 -6.64
C MET A 622 36.61 -0.80 -6.00
N SER A 623 37.66 -0.99 -6.80
CA SER A 623 39.03 -1.25 -6.33
C SER A 623 39.67 -0.06 -5.61
N HIS A 624 39.18 1.17 -5.82
CA HIS A 624 39.64 2.38 -5.11
C HIS A 624 38.83 2.68 -3.84
N ILE A 625 37.75 1.94 -3.61
CA ILE A 625 36.85 2.11 -2.47
C ILE A 625 37.09 1.03 -1.42
N THR A 626 37.17 -0.22 -1.89
CA THR A 626 37.37 -1.40 -1.04
C THR A 626 38.81 -1.44 -0.52
N GLY A 627 39.01 -1.94 0.69
CA GLY A 627 40.35 -2.10 1.28
C GLY A 627 40.66 -1.06 2.35
N ASP A 628 41.92 -0.63 2.48
CA ASP A 628 42.40 0.18 3.62
C ASP A 628 42.53 1.69 3.33
N SER A 629 42.21 2.14 2.12
CA SER A 629 42.24 3.57 1.77
C SER A 629 40.99 4.02 1.03
N LEU A 630 40.72 5.32 1.06
CA LEU A 630 39.73 5.99 0.20
C LEU A 630 40.25 7.39 -0.11
N ASP A 631 40.29 7.77 -1.40
CA ASP A 631 40.52 9.16 -1.83
C ASP A 631 39.32 9.55 -2.70
N LEU A 632 38.39 10.29 -2.11
CA LEU A 632 37.14 10.70 -2.75
C LEU A 632 37.10 12.22 -2.88
N ALA A 633 36.83 12.72 -4.08
CA ALA A 633 36.53 14.13 -4.30
C ALA A 633 35.21 14.30 -5.08
N VAL A 634 34.36 15.23 -4.63
CA VAL A 634 33.07 15.53 -5.28
C VAL A 634 32.97 17.03 -5.55
N ASN A 635 32.68 17.40 -6.79
CA ASN A 635 32.37 18.77 -7.17
C ASN A 635 30.89 18.92 -7.50
N PHE A 636 30.14 19.62 -6.65
CA PHE A 636 28.69 19.71 -6.74
C PHE A 636 28.16 21.12 -6.44
N LYS A 637 26.88 21.32 -6.75
CA LYS A 637 26.09 22.52 -6.46
C LYS A 637 24.70 22.07 -6.01
N ILE A 638 24.09 22.76 -5.05
CA ILE A 638 22.70 22.49 -4.60
C ILE A 638 21.74 23.59 -5.06
N HIS A 639 20.47 23.22 -5.27
CA HIS A 639 19.39 24.15 -5.60
C HIS A 639 18.58 24.60 -4.37
N ASN A 640 17.97 25.79 -4.47
CA ASN A 640 17.11 26.36 -3.41
C ASN A 640 15.66 25.88 -3.54
N LYS A 641 15.37 24.71 -3.00
CA LYS A 641 14.02 24.32 -2.58
C LYS A 641 14.03 24.08 -1.08
N THR A 642 12.91 24.34 -0.42
CA THR A 642 12.69 24.03 1.00
C THR A 642 13.16 22.61 1.30
N GLN A 643 14.31 22.50 1.96
CA GLN A 643 14.99 21.22 2.16
C GLN A 643 14.33 20.49 3.33
N ASN A 644 13.48 19.52 3.00
CA ASN A 644 12.97 18.57 3.99
C ASN A 644 13.86 17.33 3.90
N GLY A 645 14.79 17.20 4.83
CA GLY A 645 15.65 16.01 4.96
C GLY A 645 17.08 16.14 4.43
N ARG A 646 17.84 15.08 4.69
CA ARG A 646 19.27 14.93 4.38
C ARG A 646 19.45 14.48 2.93
N GLN A 647 20.35 15.13 2.18
CA GLN A 647 20.59 14.84 0.76
C GLN A 647 21.84 13.99 0.55
N ILE A 648 21.71 12.84 -0.10
CA ILE A 648 22.83 11.94 -0.37
C ILE A 648 23.58 12.41 -1.62
N LEU A 649 24.91 12.56 -1.50
CA LEU A 649 25.78 12.85 -2.65
C LEU A 649 26.33 11.56 -3.24
N VAL A 650 26.90 10.71 -2.39
CA VAL A 650 27.44 9.41 -2.78
C VAL A 650 27.42 8.43 -1.61
N SER A 651 27.12 7.17 -1.86
CA SER A 651 27.17 6.10 -0.87
C SER A 651 27.60 4.78 -1.50
N ALA A 652 28.21 3.91 -0.71
CA ALA A 652 28.45 2.52 -1.10
C ALA A 652 28.37 1.60 0.12
N GLY A 653 28.04 0.33 -0.11
CA GLY A 653 27.81 -0.65 0.94
C GLY A 653 26.35 -0.75 1.34
N ASP A 654 26.13 -1.19 2.57
CA ASP A 654 24.79 -1.43 3.09
C ASP A 654 24.02 -0.11 3.33
N VAL A 655 22.81 -0.03 2.76
CA VAL A 655 21.91 1.12 2.87
C VAL A 655 21.12 1.15 4.18
N THR A 656 21.10 0.04 4.93
CA THR A 656 20.49 -0.04 6.28
C THR A 656 21.45 0.41 7.39
N HIS A 657 22.72 0.67 7.03
CA HIS A 657 23.78 1.06 7.96
C HIS A 657 24.09 -0.01 9.04
N GLU A 658 23.67 -1.25 8.83
CA GLU A 658 23.89 -2.39 9.72
C GLU A 658 25.26 -3.06 9.47
N ASP A 659 25.77 -2.98 8.23
CA ASP A 659 27.07 -3.54 7.83
C ASP A 659 28.09 -2.45 7.40
N ASP A 660 29.15 -2.84 6.67
CA ASP A 660 30.14 -1.96 6.07
C ASP A 660 29.50 -1.00 5.06
N PHE A 661 29.70 0.31 5.27
CA PHE A 661 29.25 1.33 4.34
C PHE A 661 30.06 2.61 4.47
N PHE A 662 30.03 3.44 3.43
CA PHE A 662 30.27 4.86 3.58
C PHE A 662 29.17 5.68 2.92
N GLU A 663 29.01 6.91 3.40
CA GLU A 663 28.01 7.83 2.90
C GLU A 663 28.52 9.27 3.03
N LEU A 664 28.53 10.00 1.91
CA LEU A 664 28.69 11.44 1.88
C LEU A 664 27.34 12.09 1.60
N SER A 665 26.91 13.00 2.47
CA SER A 665 25.62 13.66 2.40
C SER A 665 25.68 15.13 2.83
N ILE A 666 24.58 15.85 2.62
CA ILE A 666 24.34 17.21 3.09
C ILE A 666 23.19 17.14 4.08
N ASP A 667 23.42 17.59 5.32
CA ASP A 667 22.37 17.59 6.34
C ASP A 667 21.32 18.69 6.11
N THR A 668 20.25 18.67 6.91
CA THR A 668 19.15 19.66 6.85
C THR A 668 19.59 21.10 7.09
N ASN A 669 20.78 21.31 7.69
CA ASN A 669 21.35 22.63 7.96
C ASN A 669 22.33 23.08 6.88
N ARG A 670 22.53 22.27 5.83
CA ARG A 670 23.47 22.47 4.71
C ARG A 670 24.94 22.30 5.09
N PHE A 671 25.23 21.41 6.02
CA PHE A 671 26.60 20.99 6.31
C PHE A 671 26.91 19.67 5.63
N VAL A 672 28.14 19.53 5.16
CA VAL A 672 28.64 18.29 4.56
C VAL A 672 28.93 17.30 5.67
N ARG A 673 28.36 16.09 5.56
CA ARG A 673 28.49 15.00 6.50
C ARG A 673 29.04 13.76 5.81
N PHE A 674 30.06 13.15 6.39
CA PHE A 674 30.60 11.86 5.98
C PHE A 674 30.39 10.83 7.10
N SER A 675 29.74 9.71 6.78
CA SER A 675 29.51 8.60 7.69
C SER A 675 30.22 7.35 7.16
N LEU A 676 30.81 6.54 8.03
CA LEU A 676 31.56 5.33 7.67
C LEU A 676 31.39 4.26 8.75
N ASN A 677 31.14 3.03 8.34
CA ASN A 677 31.26 1.84 9.17
C ASN A 677 32.23 0.85 8.49
N LEU A 678 33.19 0.35 9.26
CA LEU A 678 34.15 -0.67 8.82
C LEU A 678 33.86 -2.03 9.48
N GLY A 679 32.71 -2.18 10.14
CA GLY A 679 32.28 -3.41 10.82
C GLY A 679 32.51 -3.40 12.34
N SER A 680 33.09 -2.32 12.89
CA SER A 680 33.31 -2.13 14.33
C SER A 680 32.53 -0.94 14.90
N GLY A 681 31.60 -0.39 14.12
CA GLY A 681 30.73 0.73 14.48
C GLY A 681 30.92 1.96 13.60
N THR A 682 29.93 2.84 13.62
CA THR A 682 29.86 4.00 12.74
C THR A 682 30.59 5.22 13.28
N ILE A 683 31.42 5.86 12.46
CA ILE A 683 31.88 7.23 12.66
C ILE A 683 31.10 8.21 11.78
N VAL A 684 30.85 9.41 12.30
CA VAL A 684 30.27 10.53 11.57
C VAL A 684 31.13 11.77 11.72
N LEU A 685 31.48 12.40 10.60
CA LEU A 685 32.16 13.69 10.53
C LEU A 685 31.25 14.71 9.84
N THR A 686 31.06 15.87 10.47
CA THR A 686 30.30 16.99 9.88
C THR A 686 31.20 18.21 9.79
N HIS A 687 31.46 18.69 8.57
CA HIS A 687 32.30 19.87 8.36
C HIS A 687 31.53 21.15 8.74
N PRO A 688 32.13 22.11 9.47
CA PRO A 688 31.44 23.31 9.94
C PRO A 688 31.15 24.34 8.85
N LYS A 689 31.68 24.15 7.64
CA LYS A 689 31.40 25.02 6.49
C LYS A 689 30.00 24.77 5.95
N ARG A 690 29.16 25.79 6.08
CA ARG A 690 27.81 25.76 5.50
C ARG A 690 27.88 25.93 3.99
N ILE A 691 27.13 25.11 3.27
CA ILE A 691 27.01 25.18 1.81
C ILE A 691 26.05 26.30 1.40
N GLU A 692 26.51 27.10 0.44
CA GLU A 692 25.71 28.12 -0.23
C GLU A 692 25.02 27.52 -1.46
N GLU A 693 23.76 27.91 -1.66
CA GLU A 693 22.98 27.47 -2.82
C GLU A 693 23.53 28.10 -4.10
N GLU A 694 23.33 27.41 -5.23
CA GLU A 694 23.77 27.85 -6.56
C GLU A 694 25.27 28.15 -6.70
N ARG A 695 26.10 27.70 -5.74
CA ARG A 695 27.56 27.80 -5.83
C ARG A 695 28.19 26.42 -5.88
N TRP A 696 29.22 26.30 -6.73
CA TRP A 696 30.04 25.10 -6.82
C TRP A 696 30.87 24.93 -5.55
N VAL A 697 30.88 23.69 -5.07
CA VAL A 697 31.58 23.25 -3.86
C VAL A 697 32.38 22.02 -4.20
N THR A 698 33.62 21.99 -3.72
CA THR A 698 34.47 20.80 -3.76
C THR A 698 34.54 20.20 -2.37
N VAL A 699 34.24 18.91 -2.24
CA VAL A 699 34.42 18.14 -1.00
C VAL A 699 35.46 17.08 -1.24
N GLU A 700 36.38 16.94 -0.30
CA GLU A 700 37.44 15.92 -0.35
C GLU A 700 37.40 15.09 0.93
N VAL A 701 37.35 13.76 0.75
CA VAL A 701 37.42 12.77 1.81
C VAL A 701 38.66 11.92 1.59
N TYR A 702 39.53 11.87 2.59
CA TYR A 702 40.71 11.02 2.57
C TYR A 702 40.69 10.06 3.76
N ARG A 703 40.74 8.76 3.50
CA ARG A 703 40.84 7.72 4.52
C ARG A 703 42.12 6.93 4.35
N ARG A 704 42.78 6.65 5.47
CA ARG A 704 43.85 5.66 5.56
C ARG A 704 43.64 4.83 6.84
N LYS A 705 43.36 3.54 6.67
CA LYS A 705 42.91 2.62 7.73
C LYS A 705 41.68 3.20 8.44
N ASN A 706 41.75 3.39 9.75
CA ASN A 706 40.67 3.98 10.55
C ASN A 706 40.68 5.52 10.57
N LEU A 707 41.74 6.20 10.11
CA LEU A 707 41.80 7.66 10.07
C LEU A 707 41.03 8.17 8.85
N VAL A 708 40.06 9.05 9.10
CA VAL A 708 39.26 9.76 8.08
C VAL A 708 39.52 11.25 8.17
N LYS A 709 39.65 11.92 7.03
CA LYS A 709 39.74 13.37 6.88
C LYS A 709 38.65 13.87 5.96
N LEU A 710 38.00 14.98 6.30
CA LEU A 710 36.98 15.65 5.49
C LEU A 710 37.33 17.13 5.34
N SER A 711 37.44 17.63 4.10
CA SER A 711 37.63 19.05 3.77
C SER A 711 36.54 19.52 2.81
N VAL A 712 36.19 20.81 2.92
CA VAL A 712 35.25 21.50 2.03
C VAL A 712 35.94 22.75 1.48
N ASN A 713 35.95 22.90 0.15
CA ASN A 713 36.56 24.01 -0.59
C ASN A 713 38.04 24.25 -0.28
N GLY A 714 38.78 23.20 0.11
CA GLY A 714 40.19 23.30 0.49
C GLY A 714 40.44 23.99 1.83
N GLU A 715 39.40 24.17 2.66
CA GLU A 715 39.56 24.60 4.06
C GLU A 715 40.26 23.51 4.90
N ASP A 716 40.73 23.88 6.09
CA ASP A 716 41.42 22.97 7.00
C ASP A 716 40.60 21.68 7.26
N PRO A 717 41.17 20.49 7.00
CA PRO A 717 40.43 19.24 7.12
C PRO A 717 40.10 18.92 8.58
N ILE A 718 38.88 18.47 8.83
CA ILE A 718 38.53 17.82 10.09
C ILE A 718 38.92 16.35 10.05
N ASN A 719 39.37 15.80 11.18
CA ASN A 719 39.82 14.43 11.29
C ASN A 719 38.92 13.63 12.22
N GLY A 720 38.79 12.33 11.96
CA GLY A 720 38.11 11.38 12.82
C GLY A 720 38.73 9.99 12.74
N PHE A 721 38.44 9.15 13.73
CA PHE A 721 38.91 7.76 13.77
C PHE A 721 37.71 6.83 13.87
N ALA A 722 37.56 5.94 12.89
CA ALA A 722 36.62 4.83 13.01
C ALA A 722 36.98 3.98 14.26
N PRO A 723 35.99 3.34 14.91
CA PRO A 723 36.22 2.49 16.07
C PRO A 723 37.33 1.46 15.84
N GLU A 724 38.06 1.11 16.90
CA GLU A 724 39.12 0.10 16.82
C GLU A 724 38.55 -1.28 16.44
N GLY A 725 39.27 -2.00 15.58
CA GLY A 725 38.87 -3.29 15.06
C GLY A 725 39.26 -3.43 13.60
N ALA A 726 38.28 -3.40 12.71
CA ALA A 726 38.49 -3.52 11.28
C ALA A 726 39.03 -2.21 10.65
N GLU A 727 40.07 -2.34 9.81
CA GLU A 727 40.69 -1.22 9.09
C GLU A 727 40.32 -1.18 7.60
N GLN A 728 39.65 -2.23 7.13
CA GLN A 728 39.26 -2.41 5.73
C GLN A 728 37.76 -2.15 5.57
N LEU A 729 37.40 -1.48 4.48
CA LEU A 729 36.02 -1.35 4.05
C LEU A 729 35.74 -2.46 3.03
N ASN A 730 34.77 -3.34 3.32
CA ASN A 730 34.41 -4.49 2.49
C ASN A 730 33.05 -4.28 1.82
N VAL A 731 32.99 -3.34 0.88
CA VAL A 731 31.78 -3.08 0.10
C VAL A 731 31.88 -3.77 -1.26
N TYR A 732 31.08 -4.82 -1.46
CA TYR A 732 31.07 -5.59 -2.72
C TYR A 732 29.94 -5.17 -3.68
N HIS A 733 29.11 -4.21 -3.27
CA HIS A 733 27.98 -3.70 -4.03
C HIS A 733 28.27 -2.37 -4.73
N ASN A 734 27.27 -1.83 -5.41
CA ASN A 734 27.42 -0.68 -6.30
C ASN A 734 27.57 0.63 -5.52
N VAL A 735 28.23 1.60 -6.15
CA VAL A 735 28.27 2.98 -5.67
C VAL A 735 27.04 3.71 -6.20
N PHE A 736 26.28 4.31 -5.31
CA PHE A 736 25.13 5.14 -5.64
C PHE A 736 25.49 6.62 -5.54
N ILE A 737 25.08 7.41 -6.54
CA ILE A 737 25.33 8.85 -6.62
C ILE A 737 23.99 9.58 -6.70
N GLY A 738 23.84 10.63 -5.90
CA GLY A 738 22.67 11.52 -5.85
C GLY A 738 21.46 10.95 -5.13
N ASN A 739 21.19 9.65 -5.25
CA ASN A 739 20.21 8.98 -4.41
C ASN A 739 20.55 7.48 -4.35
N ASN A 740 20.43 6.86 -3.18
CA ASN A 740 20.55 5.41 -2.99
C ASN A 740 19.19 4.76 -2.70
N HIS A 741 18.11 5.53 -2.82
CA HIS A 741 16.81 5.17 -2.28
C HIS A 741 16.01 4.22 -3.15
N LEU A 742 15.35 3.33 -2.42
CA LEU A 742 14.44 2.31 -2.88
C LEU A 742 13.06 2.93 -3.14
N PRO A 743 12.23 2.36 -4.03
CA PRO A 743 10.98 2.94 -4.49
C PRO A 743 9.96 3.37 -3.42
N ASP A 744 10.04 2.86 -2.20
CA ASP A 744 8.93 2.88 -1.23
C ASP A 744 9.15 3.78 0.01
N GLY A 745 10.11 4.71 -0.02
CA GLY A 745 10.30 5.61 1.12
C GLY A 745 11.12 4.97 2.24
N ASN A 746 11.62 5.82 3.14
CA ASN A 746 12.66 5.52 4.12
C ASN A 746 12.45 4.26 4.95
N LEU A 747 13.42 3.34 4.89
CA LEU A 747 13.53 2.17 5.77
C LEU A 747 13.86 2.53 7.23
N ASP A 748 14.32 3.76 7.51
CA ASP A 748 15.02 4.07 8.77
C ASP A 748 14.32 5.15 9.63
N GLY A 749 13.15 5.66 9.20
CA GLY A 749 12.47 6.76 9.89
C GLY A 749 13.26 8.08 9.96
N ARG A 750 14.37 8.21 9.24
CA ARG A 750 15.19 9.45 9.17
C ARG A 750 14.87 10.18 7.86
N ASP A 751 14.41 11.42 7.86
CA ASP A 751 14.13 12.17 6.61
C ASP A 751 15.34 12.24 5.66
N TYR A 752 15.32 11.48 4.57
CA TYR A 752 16.29 11.51 3.49
C TYR A 752 15.59 11.94 2.20
N SER A 753 16.22 12.83 1.46
CA SER A 753 15.86 13.16 0.08
C SER A 753 17.05 12.86 -0.83
N GLY A 754 16.83 12.55 -2.11
CA GLY A 754 17.93 12.56 -3.05
C GLY A 754 18.43 13.99 -3.29
N LEU A 755 19.62 14.11 -3.88
CA LEU A 755 20.20 15.38 -4.29
C LEU A 755 19.27 16.13 -5.25
N ASP A 756 18.92 17.36 -4.89
CA ASP A 756 18.36 18.37 -5.81
C ASP A 756 19.46 19.39 -6.12
N GLY A 757 20.14 19.19 -7.25
CA GLY A 757 21.39 19.88 -7.52
C GLY A 757 22.13 19.33 -8.72
N CYS A 758 23.41 19.61 -8.79
CA CYS A 758 24.26 19.23 -9.90
C CYS A 758 25.61 18.70 -9.43
N ILE A 759 26.17 17.77 -10.18
CA ILE A 759 27.52 17.24 -9.97
C ILE A 759 28.30 17.40 -11.28
N ILE A 760 29.44 18.09 -11.22
CA ILE A 760 30.40 18.18 -12.35
C ILE A 760 31.20 16.89 -12.43
N SER A 761 31.75 16.46 -11.30
CA SER A 761 32.62 15.31 -11.25
C SER A 761 32.64 14.68 -9.87
N LEU A 762 32.88 13.38 -9.87
CA LEU A 762 33.12 12.56 -8.70
C LEU A 762 34.36 11.72 -8.98
N ARG A 763 35.37 11.79 -8.12
CA ARG A 763 36.68 11.14 -8.32
C ARG A 763 36.94 10.17 -7.17
N PHE A 764 37.29 8.94 -7.52
CA PHE A 764 37.86 7.94 -6.63
C PHE A 764 39.32 7.69 -7.05
N ASP A 765 40.26 8.21 -6.27
CA ASP A 765 41.70 8.20 -6.60
C ASP A 765 41.98 8.74 -8.02
N GLN A 766 42.33 7.87 -8.97
CA GLN A 766 42.63 8.25 -10.36
C GLN A 766 41.40 8.18 -11.28
N THR A 767 40.32 7.52 -10.83
CA THR A 767 39.13 7.30 -11.64
C THR A 767 38.14 8.45 -11.44
N THR A 768 37.77 9.13 -12.54
CA THR A 768 36.80 10.24 -12.51
C THR A 768 35.52 9.86 -13.24
N ILE A 769 34.39 10.06 -12.58
CA ILE A 769 33.03 9.96 -13.11
C ILE A 769 32.52 11.39 -13.32
N ASN A 770 32.34 11.78 -14.57
CA ASN A 770 31.81 13.10 -14.94
C ASN A 770 30.71 13.00 -16.01
N HIS A 771 30.33 11.79 -16.41
CA HIS A 771 29.33 11.56 -17.43
C HIS A 771 28.45 10.33 -17.15
N PRO A 772 27.13 10.37 -17.41
CA PRO A 772 26.20 9.25 -17.18
C PRO A 772 26.59 7.93 -17.87
N LYS A 773 27.20 8.01 -19.05
CA LYS A 773 27.76 6.84 -19.78
C LYS A 773 28.77 6.00 -18.99
N GLN A 774 29.36 6.53 -17.91
CA GLN A 774 30.32 5.81 -17.06
C GLN A 774 29.64 5.05 -15.91
N SER A 775 28.31 5.10 -15.84
CA SER A 775 27.49 4.35 -14.88
C SER A 775 26.80 3.17 -15.57
N ARG A 776 26.48 2.15 -14.78
CA ARG A 776 25.63 1.03 -15.22
C ARG A 776 24.18 1.48 -15.40
N THR A 777 23.70 2.27 -14.45
CA THR A 777 22.35 2.84 -14.44
C THR A 777 22.45 4.34 -14.22
N ALA A 778 21.73 5.13 -15.03
CA ALA A 778 21.56 6.56 -14.83
C ALA A 778 20.09 6.93 -15.03
N ILE A 779 19.41 7.30 -13.94
CA ILE A 779 17.97 7.60 -13.94
C ILE A 779 17.73 9.09 -13.75
N ASN A 780 16.87 9.65 -14.61
CA ASN A 780 16.41 11.03 -14.54
C ASN A 780 17.56 12.06 -14.52
N ILE A 781 18.67 11.77 -15.18
CA ILE A 781 19.82 12.67 -15.30
C ILE A 781 19.62 13.59 -16.50
N GLN A 782 19.83 14.88 -16.30
CA GLN A 782 19.75 15.91 -17.34
C GLN A 782 21.00 16.78 -17.34
N ASP A 783 21.14 17.66 -18.33
CA ASP A 783 22.19 18.68 -18.31
C ASP A 783 21.85 19.75 -17.26
N CYS A 784 22.81 20.06 -16.39
CA CYS A 784 22.70 21.14 -15.42
C CYS A 784 22.96 22.52 -16.03
N ALA A 785 23.54 22.60 -17.24
CA ALA A 785 24.00 23.84 -17.88
C ALA A 785 24.86 24.71 -16.96
N ILE A 786 26.19 24.63 -17.12
CA ILE A 786 27.16 25.41 -16.33
C ILE A 786 27.26 26.85 -16.82
#